data_AF-A0A427YNQ2-F1
#
_entry.id   AF-A0A427YNQ2-F1
#
_cell.length_a   1.000
_cell.length_b   1.000
_cell.length_c   1.000
_cell.angle_alpha   90.00
_cell.angle_beta   90.00
_cell.angle_gamma   90.00
#
_symmetry.space_group_name_H-M   'P 1'
#
loop_
_entity.id
_entity.type
_entity.pdbx_description
1 polymer ?
#
loop_
_entity_poly.entity_id
_entity_poly.type
_entity_poly.pdbx_seq_one_letter_code
_entity_poly.pdbx_strand_id
1 'polypeptide(L)'
;MQATHPKLVWPRTDGSDQNWPKETTPRATPTWYEKLPLSDPKYKLYHEKIGAHLAKALNLPGRPESHKISLPPGYALFGHHQPRDNGEVRVDAYMFGSKYANKFRSAPEFFEHASWLFDIERPISDHTQCGCKYNSKSDLARTKRSSFVASSPGAGPSKRLASSPLKSSAKKRRSQSPSSEPEPTGVVPDRAQDLQHGRRFRRGELVWFRIDTISPPASSDGTLPSITHWPGLVSQIELKSRVIPLTSALGAGEIANSTLRAAYAITGATPPASVQPTGQEETVRWWQYRIRPLGLFNSNEDVIKDIKDMLPYAVGDELLGGETGWDAIGNEGTRIIAEGVAVEAKEYQALAASGKPSSAPLEELWKAKWARRMRFSEMPKKWETVVFRLAMALKTGFKILNSWSQTDRIDVLPEMELNPEDKADLLSQKRTLYQGLWWGGERIWVDDMVRLKKDRTELPTDQLLPPSPGAEERAVFLKIRAIALEVSPDNGGEKVTTWRCLLYGDVFELAPTGYSPDEDIFLTPLSTTPGQGLELVGAYRAPKTFKYRQLNAAGMEVTCDIIGPYTWSSTENRPEDQYVAGRCYPDLLEYDTQNWFVDASRPGEESKGRVVPGVVSRAISGMASGTKAYSKSDDWQEDLYVIVSTATKSVESDMKKFYGDLLEKNGWKPPAPKDDKDKVPTKAPRASGAGQSGGMVTNGGPGAAAGMNPAATAGKAVIAGA
;
A
#
# COMPACT_ATOMS: atom_id res chain seq x y z
N MET A 1 39.46 -18.11 -16.06
CA MET A 1 38.30 -18.16 -16.98
C MET A 1 38.47 -17.05 -18.00
N GLN A 2 38.35 -17.35 -19.30
CA GLN A 2 38.45 -16.34 -20.35
C GLN A 2 37.13 -15.58 -20.50
N ALA A 3 37.20 -14.34 -20.97
CA ALA A 3 36.02 -13.55 -21.29
C ALA A 3 35.25 -14.17 -22.47
N THR A 4 33.92 -14.07 -22.47
CA THR A 4 33.08 -14.66 -23.52
C THR A 4 33.01 -13.83 -24.80
N HIS A 5 33.50 -12.59 -24.76
CA HIS A 5 33.46 -11.67 -25.90
C HIS A 5 34.77 -10.86 -25.98
N PRO A 6 35.34 -10.60 -27.17
CA PRO A 6 36.64 -9.92 -27.32
C PRO A 6 36.63 -8.47 -26.78
N LYS A 7 35.47 -7.80 -26.76
CA LYS A 7 35.31 -6.47 -26.14
C LYS A 7 35.24 -6.49 -24.60
N LEU A 8 35.08 -7.65 -23.97
CA LEU A 8 35.05 -7.79 -22.50
C LEU A 8 36.46 -8.03 -21.96
N VAL A 9 37.35 -7.10 -22.24
CA VAL A 9 38.71 -7.04 -21.70
C VAL A 9 38.83 -5.75 -20.92
N TRP A 10 39.26 -5.82 -19.66
CA TRP A 10 39.42 -4.63 -18.83
C TRP A 10 40.45 -3.68 -19.46
N PRO A 11 40.06 -2.48 -19.91
CA PRO A 11 41.01 -1.56 -20.53
C PRO A 11 41.94 -0.92 -19.50
N ARG A 12 41.56 -0.96 -18.22
CA ARG A 12 42.31 -0.41 -17.08
C ARG A 12 41.81 -0.99 -15.76
N THR A 13 42.55 -0.75 -14.69
CA THR A 13 42.19 -1.15 -13.32
C THR A 13 42.71 -0.16 -12.29
N ASP A 14 41.90 0.14 -11.27
CA ASP A 14 42.32 0.84 -10.05
C ASP A 14 42.66 -0.16 -8.92
N GLY A 15 42.74 -1.45 -9.26
CA GLY A 15 42.97 -2.56 -8.34
C GLY A 15 44.43 -2.70 -7.93
N SER A 16 44.69 -2.93 -6.65
CA SER A 16 46.01 -3.27 -6.11
C SER A 16 45.88 -4.32 -5.01
N ASP A 17 46.84 -5.24 -4.96
CA ASP A 17 46.96 -6.26 -3.91
C ASP A 17 47.26 -5.66 -2.53
N GLN A 18 47.85 -4.47 -2.48
CA GLN A 18 48.07 -3.70 -1.26
C GLN A 18 46.75 -3.28 -0.58
N ASN A 19 45.65 -3.24 -1.34
CA ASN A 19 44.31 -2.94 -0.84
C ASN A 19 43.55 -4.21 -0.40
N TRP A 20 44.17 -5.39 -0.47
CA TRP A 20 43.58 -6.61 0.05
C TRP A 20 43.61 -6.60 1.59
N PRO A 21 42.64 -7.24 2.25
CA PRO A 21 42.72 -7.43 3.69
C PRO A 21 43.97 -8.26 3.99
N LYS A 22 44.67 -7.93 5.08
CA LYS A 22 45.77 -8.78 5.57
C LYS A 22 45.19 -10.15 5.85
N GLU A 23 45.78 -11.18 5.25
CA GLU A 23 45.33 -12.56 5.41
C GLU A 23 45.49 -12.96 6.87
N THR A 24 44.36 -13.00 7.58
CA THR A 24 44.32 -13.34 8.99
C THR A 24 44.02 -14.82 9.06
N THR A 25 44.96 -15.62 9.57
CA THR A 25 44.64 -16.99 9.94
C THR A 25 43.69 -16.99 11.16
N PRO A 26 42.92 -18.06 11.39
CA PRO A 26 41.91 -18.12 12.46
C PRO A 26 42.41 -17.90 13.91
N ARG A 27 43.70 -17.62 14.13
CA ARG A 27 44.32 -17.61 15.47
C ARG A 27 44.38 -16.26 16.17
N ALA A 28 44.16 -15.12 15.50
CA ALA A 28 44.42 -13.80 16.10
C ALA A 28 43.18 -12.95 16.40
N THR A 29 42.05 -13.16 15.72
CA THR A 29 40.83 -12.34 15.90
C THR A 29 39.58 -13.20 15.69
N PRO A 30 38.45 -12.86 16.34
CA PRO A 30 37.21 -13.63 16.21
C PRO A 30 36.64 -13.61 14.80
N THR A 31 37.06 -12.72 13.91
CA THR A 31 36.63 -12.71 12.50
C THR A 31 37.84 -12.60 11.60
N TRP A 32 37.91 -13.39 10.54
CA TRP A 32 39.07 -13.40 9.65
C TRP A 32 38.66 -13.31 8.18
N TYR A 33 39.60 -12.87 7.34
CA TYR A 33 39.47 -12.90 5.89
C TYR A 33 40.34 -14.00 5.30
N GLU A 34 39.75 -14.79 4.41
CA GLU A 34 40.42 -15.84 3.64
C GLU A 34 40.24 -15.56 2.15
N LYS A 35 41.32 -15.59 1.38
CA LYS A 35 41.22 -15.38 -0.07
C LYS A 35 40.53 -16.59 -0.69
N LEU A 36 39.43 -16.37 -1.40
CA LEU A 36 38.71 -17.47 -2.05
C LEU A 36 39.52 -17.97 -3.26
N PRO A 37 39.59 -19.30 -3.49
CA PRO A 37 40.22 -19.83 -4.69
C PRO A 37 39.41 -19.45 -5.93
N LEU A 38 40.06 -19.36 -7.10
CA LEU A 38 39.38 -19.04 -8.37
C LEU A 38 38.32 -20.09 -8.77
N SER A 39 38.39 -21.29 -8.21
CA SER A 39 37.40 -22.36 -8.37
C SER A 39 36.14 -22.16 -7.52
N ASP A 40 36.12 -21.20 -6.60
CA ASP A 40 34.97 -20.95 -5.73
C ASP A 40 33.73 -20.52 -6.57
N PRO A 41 32.54 -21.08 -6.31
CA PRO A 41 31.31 -20.73 -7.03
C PRO A 41 30.99 -19.22 -7.02
N LYS A 42 31.46 -18.47 -6.02
CA LYS A 42 31.29 -17.01 -5.95
C LYS A 42 32.06 -16.28 -7.04
N TYR A 43 33.24 -16.75 -7.45
CA TYR A 43 33.96 -16.17 -8.59
C TYR A 43 33.13 -16.31 -9.87
N LYS A 44 32.57 -17.50 -10.12
CA LYS A 44 31.67 -17.73 -11.26
C LYS A 44 30.48 -16.77 -11.24
N LEU A 45 29.82 -16.61 -10.09
CA LEU A 45 28.71 -15.68 -9.91
C LEU A 45 29.09 -14.23 -10.21
N TYR A 46 30.24 -13.77 -9.72
CA TYR A 46 30.74 -12.41 -9.98
C TYR A 46 31.06 -12.21 -11.46
N HIS A 47 31.73 -13.18 -12.10
CA HIS A 47 32.06 -13.12 -13.52
C HIS A 47 30.82 -13.02 -14.42
N GLU A 48 29.80 -13.83 -14.14
CA GLU A 48 28.53 -13.84 -14.87
C GLU A 48 27.76 -12.53 -14.67
N LYS A 49 27.62 -12.05 -13.42
CA LYS A 49 26.87 -10.83 -13.13
C LYS A 49 27.54 -9.57 -13.67
N ILE A 50 28.87 -9.46 -13.54
CA ILE A 50 29.62 -8.30 -14.05
C ILE A 50 29.65 -8.34 -15.58
N GLY A 51 29.85 -9.52 -16.18
CA GLY A 51 29.83 -9.71 -17.63
C GLY A 51 28.48 -9.31 -18.24
N ALA A 52 27.37 -9.74 -17.65
CA ALA A 52 26.04 -9.38 -18.10
C ALA A 52 25.76 -7.87 -18.01
N HIS A 53 26.16 -7.22 -16.91
CA HIS A 53 26.01 -5.77 -16.74
C HIS A 53 26.80 -5.01 -17.80
N LEU A 54 28.06 -5.37 -18.02
CA LEU A 54 28.91 -4.71 -19.03
C LEU A 54 28.45 -4.97 -20.45
N ALA A 55 27.96 -6.19 -20.75
CA ALA A 55 27.40 -6.49 -22.07
C ALA A 55 26.22 -5.58 -22.41
N LYS A 56 25.34 -5.30 -21.43
CA LYS A 56 24.26 -4.33 -21.58
C LYS A 56 24.81 -2.90 -21.75
N ALA A 57 25.75 -2.49 -20.92
CA ALA A 57 26.32 -1.13 -20.97
C ALA A 57 27.08 -0.84 -22.28
N LEU A 58 27.70 -1.86 -22.87
CA LEU A 58 28.49 -1.76 -24.11
C LEU A 58 27.70 -2.18 -25.37
N ASN A 59 26.39 -2.46 -25.23
CA ASN A 59 25.52 -2.93 -26.32
C ASN A 59 26.11 -4.12 -27.09
N LEU A 60 26.61 -5.13 -26.38
CA LEU A 60 27.15 -6.34 -27.01
C LEU A 60 26.02 -7.24 -27.53
N PRO A 61 26.20 -7.92 -28.67
CA PRO A 61 25.19 -8.82 -29.21
C PRO A 61 24.96 -10.04 -28.30
N GLY A 62 23.76 -10.63 -28.38
CA GLY A 62 23.35 -11.81 -27.63
C GLY A 62 22.66 -11.51 -26.30
N ARG A 63 22.29 -12.56 -25.56
CA ARG A 63 21.64 -12.42 -24.25
C ARG A 63 22.66 -11.96 -23.20
N PRO A 64 22.42 -10.89 -22.42
CA PRO A 64 23.34 -10.39 -21.41
C PRO A 64 23.87 -11.49 -20.46
N GLU A 65 23.01 -12.43 -20.04
CA GLU A 65 23.32 -13.49 -19.08
C GLU A 65 24.34 -14.51 -19.59
N SER A 66 24.54 -14.58 -20.91
CA SER A 66 25.55 -15.45 -21.52
C SER A 66 26.97 -14.89 -21.39
N HIS A 67 27.11 -13.60 -21.09
CA HIS A 67 28.40 -12.92 -21.06
C HIS A 67 29.11 -13.05 -19.70
N LYS A 68 30.41 -13.33 -19.74
CA LYS A 68 31.27 -13.46 -18.55
C LYS A 68 32.58 -12.72 -18.75
N ILE A 69 33.09 -12.14 -17.67
CA ILE A 69 34.40 -11.49 -17.63
C ILE A 69 35.11 -11.86 -16.32
N SER A 70 36.44 -12.02 -16.34
CA SER A 70 37.22 -12.18 -15.10
C SER A 70 37.13 -10.91 -14.24
N LEU A 71 37.51 -10.97 -12.96
CA LEU A 71 37.70 -9.73 -12.19
C LEU A 71 38.82 -8.86 -12.81
N PRO A 72 38.80 -7.53 -12.62
CA PRO A 72 39.88 -6.67 -13.08
C PRO A 72 41.21 -7.03 -12.39
N PRO A 73 42.37 -6.79 -13.04
CA PRO A 73 43.66 -7.06 -12.41
C PRO A 73 43.79 -6.32 -11.06
N GLY A 74 44.38 -6.97 -10.06
CA GLY A 74 44.49 -6.43 -8.70
C GLY A 74 43.24 -6.61 -7.81
N TYR A 75 42.14 -7.16 -8.34
CA TYR A 75 40.96 -7.51 -7.54
C TYR A 75 40.92 -8.98 -7.16
N ALA A 76 40.36 -9.29 -5.98
CA ALA A 76 40.12 -10.65 -5.53
C ALA A 76 38.90 -10.74 -4.60
N LEU A 77 38.30 -11.93 -4.49
CA LEU A 77 37.26 -12.24 -3.52
C LEU A 77 37.88 -12.81 -2.25
N PHE A 78 37.36 -12.36 -1.11
CA PHE A 78 37.70 -12.86 0.21
C PHE A 78 36.44 -13.29 0.93
N GLY A 79 36.46 -14.47 1.52
CA GLY A 79 35.47 -14.89 2.50
C GLY A 79 35.75 -14.17 3.81
N HIS A 80 34.76 -13.47 4.35
CA HIS A 80 34.79 -12.94 5.70
C HIS A 80 34.09 -13.94 6.63
N HIS A 81 34.89 -14.59 7.45
CA HIS A 81 34.48 -15.65 8.35
C HIS A 81 34.07 -15.01 9.68
N GLN A 82 32.79 -15.12 10.01
CA GLN A 82 32.22 -14.60 11.24
C GLN A 82 31.60 -15.76 12.03
N PRO A 83 32.26 -16.23 13.10
CA PRO A 83 31.69 -17.18 14.05
C PRO A 83 30.39 -16.65 14.62
N ARG A 84 29.42 -17.54 14.76
CA ARG A 84 28.17 -17.31 15.47
C ARG A 84 28.23 -17.99 16.83
N ASP A 85 27.33 -17.59 17.72
CA ASP A 85 27.23 -18.13 19.08
C ASP A 85 26.97 -19.65 19.11
N ASN A 86 26.44 -20.22 18.02
CA ASN A 86 26.20 -21.67 17.86
C ASN A 86 27.41 -22.47 17.35
N GLY A 87 28.58 -21.84 17.20
CA GLY A 87 29.79 -22.46 16.66
C GLY A 87 29.85 -22.54 15.13
N GLU A 88 28.76 -22.22 14.41
CA GLU A 88 28.80 -22.14 12.95
C GLU A 88 29.52 -20.87 12.48
N VAL A 89 30.34 -20.99 11.45
CA VAL A 89 31.03 -19.85 10.84
C VAL A 89 30.24 -19.37 9.63
N ARG A 90 29.67 -18.16 9.69
CA ARG A 90 29.08 -17.52 8.52
C ARG A 90 30.20 -16.98 7.63
N VAL A 91 30.20 -17.37 6.35
CA VAL A 91 31.15 -16.85 5.35
C VAL A 91 30.44 -15.87 4.43
N ASP A 92 30.83 -14.60 4.50
CA ASP A 92 30.34 -13.53 3.61
C ASP A 92 31.41 -13.20 2.57
N ALA A 93 31.13 -13.42 1.27
CA ALA A 93 32.10 -13.12 0.21
C ALA A 93 32.13 -11.62 -0.13
N TYR A 94 33.31 -11.02 -0.10
CA TYR A 94 33.54 -9.60 -0.40
C TYR A 94 34.63 -9.45 -1.44
N MET A 95 34.49 -8.45 -2.31
CA MET A 95 35.48 -8.13 -3.32
C MET A 95 36.35 -6.96 -2.87
N PHE A 96 37.67 -7.14 -2.94
CA PHE A 96 38.69 -6.16 -2.58
C PHE A 96 39.60 -5.86 -3.77
N GLY A 97 40.32 -4.74 -3.70
CA GLY A 97 41.31 -4.33 -4.69
C GLY A 97 41.27 -2.84 -5.01
N SER A 98 40.08 -2.24 -5.06
CA SER A 98 39.91 -0.82 -5.43
C SER A 98 40.68 0.13 -4.52
N LYS A 99 41.30 1.15 -5.12
CA LYS A 99 41.85 2.30 -4.39
C LYS A 99 40.77 3.22 -3.79
N TYR A 100 39.56 3.19 -4.34
CA TYR A 100 38.47 4.12 -4.00
C TYR A 100 37.37 3.51 -3.11
N ALA A 101 37.34 2.18 -2.97
CA ALA A 101 36.38 1.48 -2.14
C ALA A 101 37.08 0.40 -1.30
N ASN A 102 36.85 0.43 0.02
CA ASN A 102 37.44 -0.58 0.93
C ASN A 102 37.05 -2.01 0.55
N LYS A 103 35.77 -2.23 0.17
CA LYS A 103 35.26 -3.51 -0.32
C LYS A 103 33.90 -3.34 -0.99
N PHE A 104 33.57 -4.22 -1.93
CA PHE A 104 32.23 -4.38 -2.49
C PHE A 104 31.57 -5.64 -1.91
N ARG A 105 30.36 -5.51 -1.35
CA ARG A 105 29.69 -6.60 -0.64
C ARG A 105 28.95 -7.58 -1.54
N SER A 106 28.73 -7.20 -2.79
CA SER A 106 28.06 -8.01 -3.79
C SER A 106 28.46 -7.53 -5.19
N ALA A 107 28.23 -8.35 -6.22
CA ALA A 107 28.49 -7.96 -7.61
C ALA A 107 27.72 -6.69 -8.03
N PRO A 108 26.42 -6.50 -7.69
CA PRO A 108 25.69 -5.27 -8.02
C PRO A 108 26.30 -3.98 -7.48
N GLU A 109 26.93 -4.01 -6.31
CA GLU A 109 27.61 -2.82 -5.77
C GLU A 109 28.81 -2.39 -6.61
N PHE A 110 29.36 -3.31 -7.41
CA PHE A 110 30.51 -3.06 -8.28
C PHE A 110 30.12 -2.64 -9.70
N PHE A 111 28.88 -2.82 -10.13
CA PHE A 111 28.45 -2.60 -11.52
C PHE A 111 28.80 -1.22 -12.07
N GLU A 112 28.50 -0.17 -11.32
CA GLU A 112 28.81 1.21 -11.71
C GLU A 112 30.32 1.48 -11.75
N HIS A 113 31.07 0.85 -10.84
CA HIS A 113 32.53 0.96 -10.82
C HIS A 113 33.15 0.18 -11.99
N ALA A 114 32.58 -0.97 -12.36
CA ALA A 114 32.95 -1.72 -13.56
C ALA A 114 32.71 -0.91 -14.84
N SER A 115 31.55 -0.27 -14.97
CA SER A 115 31.27 0.64 -16.11
C SER A 115 32.27 1.79 -16.17
N TRP A 116 32.58 2.42 -15.03
CA TRP A 116 33.61 3.46 -14.96
C TRP A 116 35.01 2.92 -15.34
N LEU A 117 35.37 1.70 -14.96
CA LEU A 117 36.63 1.09 -15.39
C LEU A 117 36.68 0.87 -16.91
N PHE A 118 35.54 0.68 -17.59
CA PHE A 118 35.46 0.56 -19.05
C PHE A 118 35.46 1.90 -19.80
N ASP A 119 35.17 3.01 -19.13
CA ASP A 119 35.14 4.35 -19.72
C ASP A 119 36.57 4.94 -19.86
N ILE A 120 37.22 4.69 -20.99
CA ILE A 120 38.58 5.16 -21.27
C ILE A 120 38.68 6.66 -21.59
N GLU A 121 37.56 7.37 -21.75
CA GLU A 121 37.57 8.79 -22.15
C GLU A 121 38.11 9.70 -21.04
N ARG A 122 38.20 9.18 -19.81
CA ARG A 122 38.59 9.93 -18.61
C ARG A 122 39.85 9.35 -17.97
N PRO A 123 40.65 10.12 -17.22
CA PRO A 123 41.77 9.57 -16.46
C PRO A 123 41.29 8.61 -15.35
N ILE A 124 42.01 7.52 -15.12
CA ILE A 124 41.70 6.57 -14.02
C ILE A 124 41.84 7.20 -12.63
N SER A 125 42.57 8.30 -12.52
CA SER A 125 42.70 9.08 -11.30
C SER A 125 41.41 9.83 -10.93
N ASP A 126 40.55 10.10 -11.91
CA ASP A 126 39.31 10.84 -11.73
C ASP A 126 38.14 9.91 -11.39
N HIS A 127 37.95 9.70 -10.09
CA HIS A 127 36.81 8.95 -9.58
C HIS A 127 35.53 9.79 -9.49
N THR A 128 35.53 11.10 -9.75
CA THR A 128 34.37 11.99 -9.46
C THR A 128 33.11 11.64 -10.23
N GLN A 129 33.23 10.93 -11.34
CA GLN A 129 32.12 10.52 -12.19
C GLN A 129 31.68 9.06 -11.98
N CYS A 130 32.39 8.30 -11.16
CA CYS A 130 32.00 6.93 -10.87
C CYS A 130 30.66 6.91 -10.11
N GLY A 131 29.62 6.30 -10.70
CA GLY A 131 28.28 6.19 -10.12
C GLY A 131 28.16 5.20 -8.96
N CYS A 132 29.26 4.58 -8.51
CA CYS A 132 29.22 3.57 -7.47
C CYS A 132 28.85 4.19 -6.11
N LYS A 133 28.16 3.41 -5.26
CA LYS A 133 27.72 3.87 -3.93
C LYS A 133 28.87 4.20 -2.96
N TYR A 134 30.11 3.97 -3.34
CA TYR A 134 31.30 4.29 -2.54
C TYR A 134 31.86 5.67 -2.89
N ASN A 135 31.44 6.24 -4.02
CA ASN A 135 31.79 7.60 -4.38
C ASN A 135 30.86 8.60 -3.70
N SER A 136 31.29 9.22 -2.61
CA SER A 136 30.49 10.24 -1.92
C SER A 136 30.50 11.60 -2.62
N LYS A 137 31.41 11.82 -3.59
CA LYS A 137 31.59 13.09 -4.29
C LYS A 137 30.83 13.16 -5.61
N SER A 138 30.42 12.02 -6.17
CA SER A 138 29.61 11.99 -7.39
C SER A 138 28.16 12.32 -7.11
N ASP A 139 27.62 13.31 -7.81
CA ASP A 139 26.20 13.60 -7.81
C ASP A 139 25.37 12.46 -8.40
N LEU A 140 25.92 11.71 -9.36
CA LEU A 140 25.31 10.49 -9.90
C LEU A 140 25.12 9.43 -8.79
N ALA A 141 26.17 9.23 -7.98
CA ALA A 141 26.12 8.30 -6.85
C ALA A 141 25.18 8.78 -5.72
N ARG A 142 25.07 10.10 -5.49
CA ARG A 142 24.13 10.69 -4.52
C ARG A 142 22.67 10.50 -4.98
N THR A 143 22.39 10.80 -6.24
CA THR A 143 21.06 10.68 -6.85
C THR A 143 20.56 9.23 -6.85
N LYS A 144 21.45 8.26 -7.13
CA LYS A 144 21.11 6.83 -7.03
C LYS A 144 20.91 6.38 -5.58
N ARG A 145 21.68 6.90 -4.62
CA ARG A 145 21.45 6.56 -3.20
C ARG A 145 20.08 7.03 -2.70
N SER A 146 19.62 8.21 -3.13
CA SER A 146 18.27 8.67 -2.79
C SER A 146 17.18 7.79 -3.41
N SER A 147 17.36 7.29 -4.65
CA SER A 147 16.37 6.42 -5.28
C SER A 147 16.31 5.01 -4.68
N PHE A 148 17.45 4.43 -4.26
CA PHE A 148 17.46 3.12 -3.59
C PHE A 148 16.86 3.16 -2.17
N VAL A 149 16.96 4.29 -1.46
CA VAL A 149 16.32 4.47 -0.15
C VAL A 149 14.80 4.58 -0.29
N ALA A 150 14.30 5.15 -1.39
CA ALA A 150 12.87 5.21 -1.69
C ALA A 150 12.28 3.84 -2.11
N SER A 151 13.10 2.95 -2.68
CA SER A 151 12.62 1.69 -3.31
C SER A 151 12.78 0.42 -2.46
N SER A 152 13.40 0.49 -1.27
CA SER A 152 13.57 -0.67 -0.38
C SER A 152 12.74 -0.51 0.90
N PRO A 153 11.59 -1.21 1.02
CA PRO A 153 10.86 -1.25 2.28
C PRO A 153 11.63 -2.14 3.27
N GLY A 154 12.42 -1.52 4.14
CA GLY A 154 12.94 -2.16 5.35
C GLY A 154 14.46 -2.29 5.47
N ALA A 155 15.17 -1.16 5.57
CA ALA A 155 16.47 -1.12 6.24
C ALA A 155 16.78 0.30 6.76
N GLY A 156 16.11 0.68 7.86
CA GLY A 156 16.51 1.88 8.61
C GLY A 156 17.88 1.72 9.28
N PRO A 157 18.59 2.82 9.57
CA PRO A 157 19.90 2.78 10.20
C PRO A 157 19.80 2.31 11.66
N SER A 158 20.32 1.12 11.93
CA SER A 158 20.37 0.49 13.25
C SER A 158 21.34 1.23 14.18
N LYS A 159 20.81 2.03 15.11
CA LYS A 159 21.44 2.20 16.43
C LYS A 159 21.03 1.00 17.28
N ARG A 160 22.00 0.13 17.56
CA ARG A 160 21.83 -1.09 18.37
C ARG A 160 21.61 -0.72 19.85
N LEU A 161 20.48 -1.15 20.41
CA LEU A 161 20.34 -1.47 21.83
C LEU A 161 19.69 -2.87 21.94
N ALA A 162 19.95 -3.50 23.07
CA ALA A 162 20.09 -4.94 23.29
C ALA A 162 18.87 -5.86 23.06
N SER A 163 19.23 -7.12 22.76
CA SER A 163 18.57 -8.40 23.10
C SER A 163 17.10 -8.65 22.75
N SER A 164 16.88 -9.58 21.81
CA SER A 164 15.77 -10.54 21.88
C SER A 164 16.15 -11.88 21.24
N PRO A 165 15.67 -13.03 21.76
CA PRO A 165 16.08 -14.36 21.33
C PRO A 165 15.15 -14.96 20.26
N LEU A 166 15.76 -15.84 19.45
CA LEU A 166 15.19 -17.02 18.78
C LEU A 166 14.06 -16.82 17.76
N LYS A 167 14.44 -16.78 16.47
CA LYS A 167 13.58 -17.23 15.35
C LYS A 167 14.22 -18.45 14.69
N SER A 168 13.56 -19.60 14.85
CA SER A 168 13.81 -20.84 14.12
C SER A 168 13.47 -20.65 12.64
N SER A 169 14.48 -20.75 11.78
CA SER A 169 14.35 -20.62 10.33
C SER A 169 14.13 -21.98 9.66
N ALA A 170 12.88 -22.30 9.33
CA ALA A 170 12.55 -23.32 8.34
C ALA A 170 12.44 -22.65 6.95
N LYS A 171 13.45 -22.91 6.10
CA LYS A 171 13.65 -22.30 4.79
C LYS A 171 12.81 -23.03 3.74
N LYS A 172 11.58 -22.56 3.47
CA LYS A 172 10.73 -23.12 2.40
C LYS A 172 11.20 -22.57 1.04
N ARG A 173 11.77 -23.45 0.19
CA ARG A 173 12.09 -23.18 -1.23
C ARG A 173 10.81 -22.75 -1.94
N ARG A 174 10.76 -21.49 -2.39
CA ARG A 174 9.71 -21.00 -3.31
C ARG A 174 10.03 -21.54 -4.70
N SER A 175 9.31 -22.57 -5.14
CA SER A 175 9.30 -23.03 -6.51
C SER A 175 8.58 -21.98 -7.37
N GLN A 176 9.34 -21.21 -8.15
CA GLN A 176 8.79 -20.48 -9.29
C GLN A 176 8.51 -21.50 -10.39
N SER A 177 7.23 -21.69 -10.71
CA SER A 177 6.80 -22.37 -11.92
C SER A 177 7.11 -21.48 -13.14
N PRO A 178 7.70 -22.02 -14.22
CA PRO A 178 7.95 -21.27 -15.43
C PRO A 178 6.63 -21.07 -16.19
N SER A 179 6.05 -19.87 -16.09
CA SER A 179 5.08 -19.38 -17.07
C SER A 179 5.87 -18.79 -18.24
N SER A 180 5.62 -19.24 -19.47
CA SER A 180 6.37 -18.88 -20.67
C SER A 180 5.69 -17.79 -21.52
N GLU A 181 4.64 -17.14 -21.03
CA GLU A 181 4.07 -15.99 -21.74
C GLU A 181 4.91 -14.73 -21.47
N PRO A 182 5.31 -13.98 -22.51
CA PRO A 182 6.01 -12.72 -22.35
C PRO A 182 5.07 -11.75 -21.63
N GLU A 183 5.40 -11.39 -20.38
CA GLU A 183 4.65 -10.36 -19.67
C GLU A 183 4.68 -9.05 -20.48
N PRO A 184 3.52 -8.40 -20.70
CA PRO A 184 3.47 -7.16 -21.46
C PRO A 184 4.36 -6.12 -20.78
N THR A 185 5.41 -5.71 -21.49
CA THR A 185 6.38 -4.71 -21.00
C THR A 185 5.65 -3.42 -20.64
N GLY A 186 5.74 -3.01 -19.38
CA GLY A 186 5.19 -1.74 -18.90
C GLY A 186 3.98 -1.87 -17.98
N VAL A 187 3.33 -3.03 -17.87
CA VAL A 187 2.22 -3.22 -16.92
C VAL A 187 2.75 -3.48 -15.51
N VAL A 188 2.22 -2.77 -14.50
CA VAL A 188 2.57 -3.04 -13.10
C VAL A 188 2.11 -4.45 -12.70
N PRO A 189 2.98 -5.31 -12.15
CA PRO A 189 2.61 -6.68 -11.79
C PRO A 189 1.43 -6.78 -10.83
N ASP A 190 1.33 -5.85 -9.87
CA ASP A 190 0.21 -5.78 -8.93
C ASP A 190 -1.12 -5.51 -9.66
N ARG A 191 -1.13 -4.61 -10.67
CA ARG A 191 -2.31 -4.36 -11.52
C ARG A 191 -2.74 -5.60 -12.28
N ALA A 192 -1.80 -6.23 -12.98
CA ALA A 192 -2.07 -7.44 -13.76
C ALA A 192 -2.67 -8.54 -12.87
N GLN A 193 -2.10 -8.75 -11.69
CA GLN A 193 -2.56 -9.75 -10.74
C GLN A 193 -3.95 -9.42 -10.16
N ASP A 194 -4.20 -8.15 -9.82
CA ASP A 194 -5.48 -7.72 -9.25
C ASP A 194 -6.63 -7.87 -10.26
N LEU A 195 -6.41 -7.48 -11.52
CA LEU A 195 -7.40 -7.58 -12.59
C LEU A 195 -7.62 -9.02 -13.05
N GLN A 196 -6.54 -9.79 -13.28
CA GLN A 196 -6.62 -11.18 -13.74
C GLN A 196 -7.40 -12.07 -12.76
N HIS A 197 -7.29 -11.80 -11.47
CA HIS A 197 -7.95 -12.60 -10.44
C HIS A 197 -9.25 -11.97 -9.91
N GLY A 198 -9.69 -10.84 -10.46
CA GLY A 198 -10.90 -10.14 -9.98
C GLY A 198 -10.84 -9.85 -8.48
N ARG A 199 -9.68 -9.41 -7.97
CA ARG A 199 -9.50 -9.26 -6.52
C ARG A 199 -10.45 -8.21 -5.95
N ARG A 200 -11.27 -8.65 -5.00
CA ARG A 200 -12.16 -7.76 -4.25
C ARG A 200 -11.36 -6.69 -3.50
N PHE A 201 -10.43 -7.12 -2.64
CA PHE A 201 -9.55 -6.23 -1.88
C PHE A 201 -8.11 -6.29 -2.40
N ARG A 202 -7.42 -5.15 -2.37
CA ARG A 202 -6.08 -4.95 -2.95
C ARG A 202 -5.08 -4.50 -1.91
N ARG A 203 -3.78 -4.68 -2.20
CA ARG A 203 -2.72 -4.27 -1.27
C ARG A 203 -2.76 -2.76 -1.06
N GLY A 204 -2.83 -2.35 0.20
CA GLY A 204 -2.86 -0.96 0.65
C GLY A 204 -4.26 -0.44 0.95
N GLU A 205 -5.31 -1.16 0.55
CA GLU A 205 -6.68 -0.70 0.76
C GLU A 205 -7.07 -0.67 2.24
N LEU A 206 -7.82 0.37 2.58
CA LEU A 206 -8.49 0.51 3.87
C LEU A 206 -9.76 -0.34 3.84
N VAL A 207 -9.90 -1.21 4.83
CA VAL A 207 -11.00 -2.17 4.94
C VAL A 207 -11.49 -2.26 6.37
N TRP A 208 -12.70 -2.77 6.54
CA TRP A 208 -13.18 -3.31 7.81
C TRP A 208 -12.89 -4.80 7.86
N PHE A 209 -12.46 -5.31 9.01
CA PHE A 209 -12.41 -6.74 9.25
C PHE A 209 -13.14 -7.13 10.54
N ARG A 210 -13.80 -8.28 10.52
CA ARG A 210 -14.58 -8.78 11.65
C ARG A 210 -13.68 -9.18 12.81
N ILE A 211 -14.11 -8.88 14.04
CA ILE A 211 -13.48 -9.30 15.28
C ILE A 211 -14.51 -9.96 16.21
N ASP A 212 -14.03 -10.58 17.29
CA ASP A 212 -14.93 -11.03 18.36
C ASP A 212 -15.76 -9.84 18.86
N THR A 213 -17.05 -10.05 19.08
CA THR A 213 -17.93 -8.98 19.58
C THR A 213 -17.53 -8.58 20.99
N ILE A 214 -17.29 -7.29 21.17
CA ILE A 214 -16.97 -6.69 22.47
C ILE A 214 -18.15 -5.78 22.83
N SER A 215 -18.87 -6.15 23.89
CA SER A 215 -20.05 -5.41 24.33
C SER A 215 -19.66 -4.22 25.21
N PRO A 216 -20.40 -3.10 25.14
CA PRO A 216 -20.21 -1.98 26.05
C PRO A 216 -20.50 -2.41 27.50
N PRO A 217 -19.97 -1.70 28.50
CA PRO A 217 -20.29 -1.93 29.90
C PRO A 217 -21.79 -1.81 30.14
N ALA A 218 -22.33 -2.62 31.06
CA ALA A 218 -23.75 -2.58 31.41
C ALA A 218 -24.20 -1.21 31.97
N SER A 219 -23.26 -0.38 32.44
CA SER A 219 -23.51 0.99 32.91
C SER A 219 -23.63 2.02 31.79
N SER A 220 -23.34 1.66 30.54
CA SER A 220 -23.58 2.55 29.41
C SER A 220 -25.09 2.75 29.25
N ASP A 221 -25.49 3.96 28.88
CA ASP A 221 -26.88 4.38 28.62
C ASP A 221 -27.49 3.74 27.35
N GLY A 222 -26.86 2.71 26.80
CA GLY A 222 -27.25 2.05 25.55
C GLY A 222 -26.88 2.83 24.29
N THR A 223 -26.22 4.00 24.40
CA THR A 223 -25.77 4.78 23.23
C THR A 223 -24.55 4.19 22.55
N LEU A 224 -23.74 3.41 23.29
CA LEU A 224 -22.52 2.83 22.77
C LEU A 224 -22.80 1.54 21.98
N PRO A 225 -22.37 1.45 20.72
CA PRO A 225 -22.54 0.24 19.93
C PRO A 225 -21.58 -0.87 20.39
N SER A 226 -22.01 -2.12 20.28
CA SER A 226 -21.09 -3.26 20.38
C SER A 226 -20.03 -3.19 19.28
N ILE A 227 -18.76 -3.42 19.64
CA ILE A 227 -17.65 -3.41 18.70
C ILE A 227 -17.55 -4.78 18.05
N THR A 228 -17.79 -4.83 16.74
CA THR A 228 -17.79 -6.06 15.93
C THR A 228 -16.75 -6.05 14.83
N HIS A 229 -16.22 -4.88 14.47
CA HIS A 229 -15.30 -4.68 13.36
C HIS A 229 -14.16 -3.76 13.77
N TRP A 230 -13.06 -3.90 13.04
CA TRP A 230 -11.89 -3.05 13.21
C TRP A 230 -11.36 -2.58 11.85
N PRO A 231 -10.92 -1.31 11.74
CA PRO A 231 -10.39 -0.81 10.49
C PRO A 231 -8.91 -1.18 10.33
N GLY A 232 -8.51 -1.54 9.11
CA GLY A 232 -7.14 -1.95 8.83
C GLY A 232 -6.74 -1.75 7.38
N LEU A 233 -5.44 -1.84 7.11
CA LEU A 233 -4.87 -1.74 5.77
C LEU A 233 -4.45 -3.13 5.29
N VAL A 234 -4.85 -3.53 4.08
CA VAL A 234 -4.41 -4.80 3.49
C VAL A 234 -2.89 -4.73 3.21
N SER A 235 -2.08 -5.42 3.99
CA SER A 235 -0.62 -5.37 3.85
C SER A 235 -0.09 -6.40 2.85
N GLN A 236 -0.74 -7.58 2.78
CA GLN A 236 -0.32 -8.67 1.91
C GLN A 236 -1.51 -9.56 1.52
N ILE A 237 -1.44 -10.14 0.33
CA ILE A 237 -2.43 -11.10 -0.18
C ILE A 237 -1.68 -12.38 -0.58
N GLU A 238 -2.12 -13.53 -0.08
CA GLU A 238 -1.49 -14.82 -0.34
C GLU A 238 -2.50 -15.82 -0.93
N LEU A 239 -2.20 -16.41 -2.09
CA LEU A 239 -2.96 -17.56 -2.59
C LEU A 239 -2.57 -18.79 -1.76
N LYS A 240 -3.54 -19.34 -1.04
CA LYS A 240 -3.40 -20.63 -0.35
C LYS A 240 -4.09 -21.70 -1.17
N SER A 241 -3.57 -22.92 -1.06
CA SER A 241 -4.19 -24.11 -1.60
C SER A 241 -4.20 -25.19 -0.53
N ARG A 242 -5.28 -25.96 -0.51
CA ARG A 242 -5.43 -27.17 0.30
C ARG A 242 -5.99 -28.24 -0.59
N VAL A 243 -5.34 -29.39 -0.56
CA VAL A 243 -5.86 -30.59 -1.18
C VAL A 243 -6.89 -31.17 -0.21
N ILE A 244 -8.13 -31.20 -0.64
CA ILE A 244 -9.25 -31.76 0.09
C ILE A 244 -9.61 -33.08 -0.62
N PRO A 245 -9.70 -34.21 0.09
CA PRO A 245 -10.26 -35.43 -0.48
C PRO A 245 -11.69 -35.15 -0.97
N LEU A 246 -12.01 -35.50 -2.21
CA LEU A 246 -13.33 -35.22 -2.83
C LEU A 246 -14.51 -35.83 -2.02
N THR A 247 -14.21 -36.76 -1.12
CA THR A 247 -15.13 -37.38 -0.13
C THR A 247 -15.48 -36.46 1.06
N SER A 248 -15.58 -35.15 0.85
CA SER A 248 -15.98 -34.21 1.92
C SER A 248 -16.89 -33.06 1.45
N ALA A 249 -17.20 -33.02 0.15
CA ALA A 249 -18.08 -32.01 -0.45
C ALA A 249 -19.56 -32.47 -0.56
N LEU A 250 -19.88 -33.73 -0.24
CA LEU A 250 -21.23 -34.29 -0.33
C LEU A 250 -21.77 -34.59 1.08
N GLY A 251 -22.74 -33.78 1.55
CA GLY A 251 -23.14 -33.67 2.96
C GLY A 251 -23.66 -34.93 3.67
N ALA A 252 -23.76 -34.81 5.01
CA ALA A 252 -24.41 -35.64 6.06
C ALA A 252 -24.31 -37.18 6.02
N GLY A 253 -24.40 -37.85 4.87
CA GLY A 253 -24.25 -39.30 4.74
C GLY A 253 -22.83 -39.83 4.98
N GLU A 254 -21.81 -38.97 4.96
CA GLU A 254 -20.40 -39.37 5.02
C GLU A 254 -19.79 -39.50 6.43
N ILE A 255 -20.41 -38.94 7.48
CA ILE A 255 -19.97 -39.21 8.87
C ILE A 255 -20.09 -40.72 9.17
N ALA A 256 -21.10 -41.38 8.60
CA ALA A 256 -21.24 -42.83 8.68
C ALA A 256 -20.09 -43.56 7.96
N ASN A 257 -19.64 -43.08 6.81
CA ASN A 257 -18.54 -43.69 6.05
C ASN A 257 -17.16 -43.48 6.68
N SER A 258 -16.88 -42.32 7.28
CA SER A 258 -15.62 -42.12 8.03
C SER A 258 -15.56 -43.01 9.27
N THR A 259 -16.70 -43.18 9.95
CA THR A 259 -16.83 -44.04 11.13
C THR A 259 -16.74 -45.52 10.76
N LEU A 260 -17.35 -45.95 9.64
CA LEU A 260 -17.19 -47.31 9.11
C LEU A 260 -15.73 -47.61 8.75
N ARG A 261 -15.01 -46.67 8.12
CA ARG A 261 -13.59 -46.86 7.78
C ARG A 261 -12.72 -46.99 9.03
N ALA A 262 -12.97 -46.17 10.06
CA ALA A 262 -12.29 -46.31 11.34
C ALA A 262 -12.58 -47.68 11.97
N ALA A 263 -13.81 -48.18 11.88
CA ALA A 263 -14.17 -49.51 12.36
C ALA A 263 -13.43 -50.63 11.59
N TYR A 264 -13.37 -50.59 10.27
CA TYR A 264 -12.62 -51.56 9.45
C TYR A 264 -11.12 -51.55 9.74
N ALA A 265 -10.55 -50.36 9.99
CA ALA A 265 -9.14 -50.22 10.39
C ALA A 265 -8.86 -50.86 11.76
N ILE A 266 -9.80 -50.74 12.71
CA ILE A 266 -9.69 -51.38 14.04
C ILE A 266 -9.82 -52.90 13.94
N THR A 267 -10.69 -53.42 13.08
CA THR A 267 -10.90 -54.86 12.93
C THR A 267 -9.89 -55.55 12.01
N GLY A 268 -8.98 -54.80 11.38
CA GLY A 268 -8.04 -55.33 10.37
C GLY A 268 -8.71 -55.89 9.11
N ALA A 269 -9.99 -55.55 8.89
CA ALA A 269 -10.76 -56.06 7.77
C ALA A 269 -10.69 -55.07 6.60
N THR A 270 -10.60 -55.58 5.37
CA THR A 270 -10.54 -54.75 4.17
C THR A 270 -11.94 -54.16 3.90
N PRO A 271 -12.11 -52.83 3.80
CA PRO A 271 -13.41 -52.24 3.50
C PRO A 271 -13.86 -52.61 2.08
N PRO A 272 -15.17 -52.82 1.86
CA PRO A 272 -15.71 -53.16 0.54
C PRO A 272 -15.41 -52.06 -0.49
N ALA A 273 -15.33 -52.42 -1.78
CA ALA A 273 -14.93 -51.52 -2.88
C ALA A 273 -15.79 -50.23 -2.97
N SER A 274 -17.05 -50.27 -2.55
CA SER A 274 -17.95 -49.12 -2.45
C SER A 274 -17.53 -48.09 -1.38
N VAL A 275 -16.65 -48.46 -0.46
CA VAL A 275 -16.13 -47.63 0.63
C VAL A 275 -14.67 -47.20 0.36
N GLN A 276 -14.04 -47.67 -0.72
CA GLN A 276 -12.70 -47.20 -1.09
C GLN A 276 -12.77 -45.78 -1.69
N PRO A 277 -11.85 -44.87 -1.31
CA PRO A 277 -11.82 -43.54 -1.89
C PRO A 277 -11.55 -43.68 -3.40
N THR A 278 -12.52 -43.30 -4.23
CA THR A 278 -12.25 -42.89 -5.60
C THR A 278 -11.23 -41.77 -5.49
N GLY A 279 -9.96 -42.04 -5.83
CA GLY A 279 -8.78 -41.21 -5.53
C GLY A 279 -8.73 -39.85 -6.22
N GLN A 280 -9.86 -39.17 -6.36
CA GLN A 280 -9.93 -37.80 -6.81
C GLN A 280 -9.71 -36.89 -5.60
N GLU A 281 -8.65 -36.11 -5.66
CA GLU A 281 -8.35 -35.05 -4.72
C GLU A 281 -8.72 -33.72 -5.38
N GLU A 282 -9.46 -32.86 -4.67
CA GLU A 282 -9.78 -31.52 -5.14
C GLU A 282 -8.82 -30.51 -4.51
N THR A 283 -8.13 -29.73 -5.32
CA THR A 283 -7.31 -28.62 -4.81
C THR A 283 -8.16 -27.37 -4.68
N VAL A 284 -8.63 -27.08 -3.48
CA VAL A 284 -9.31 -25.83 -3.18
C VAL A 284 -8.27 -24.73 -3.02
N ARG A 285 -8.43 -23.65 -3.79
CA ARG A 285 -7.59 -22.45 -3.70
C ARG A 285 -8.40 -21.30 -3.13
N TRP A 286 -7.81 -20.54 -2.21
CA TRP A 286 -8.44 -19.35 -1.63
C TRP A 286 -7.41 -18.26 -1.36
N TRP A 287 -7.88 -17.01 -1.35
CA TRP A 287 -7.04 -15.86 -1.02
C TRP A 287 -7.08 -15.61 0.48
N GLN A 288 -5.91 -15.52 1.09
CA GLN A 288 -5.73 -15.14 2.47
C GLN A 288 -5.18 -13.71 2.55
N TYR A 289 -5.84 -12.88 3.35
CA TYR A 289 -5.49 -11.47 3.51
C TYR A 289 -4.76 -11.25 4.83
N ARG A 290 -3.64 -10.53 4.75
CA ARG A 290 -2.96 -9.97 5.91
C ARG A 290 -3.35 -8.51 6.03
N ILE A 291 -3.84 -8.12 7.20
CA ILE A 291 -4.37 -6.79 7.45
C ILE A 291 -3.63 -6.19 8.62
N ARG A 292 -3.06 -4.99 8.44
CA ARG A 292 -2.47 -4.19 9.50
C ARG A 292 -3.57 -3.38 10.20
N PRO A 293 -3.90 -3.66 11.47
CA PRO A 293 -4.94 -2.92 12.18
C PRO A 293 -4.49 -1.48 12.47
N LEU A 294 -5.40 -0.51 12.31
CA LEU A 294 -5.13 0.89 12.65
C LEU A 294 -5.25 1.12 14.17
N GLY A 295 -4.69 2.22 14.68
CA GLY A 295 -4.80 2.64 16.08
C GLY A 295 -3.84 1.98 17.10
N LEU A 296 -3.02 1.01 16.68
CA LEU A 296 -2.13 0.24 17.59
C LEU A 296 -0.68 0.74 17.66
N PHE A 297 -0.29 1.70 16.82
CA PHE A 297 1.10 2.21 16.66
C PHE A 297 2.15 1.13 16.35
N ASN A 298 1.71 -0.06 15.94
CA ASN A 298 2.59 -1.15 15.54
C ASN A 298 2.41 -1.42 14.04
N SER A 299 3.39 -1.02 13.22
CA SER A 299 3.35 -1.22 11.77
C SER A 299 3.74 -2.63 11.32
N ASN A 300 4.21 -3.49 12.24
CA ASN A 300 4.88 -4.74 11.90
C ASN A 300 4.03 -5.99 12.14
N GLU A 301 2.79 -5.83 12.60
CA GLU A 301 1.89 -6.95 12.82
C GLU A 301 0.70 -6.87 11.87
N ASP A 302 0.34 -8.05 11.36
CA ASP A 302 -0.86 -8.26 10.58
C ASP A 302 -1.76 -9.28 11.29
N VAL A 303 -3.07 -9.07 11.20
CA VAL A 303 -4.06 -10.11 11.43
C VAL A 303 -4.35 -10.82 10.11
N ILE A 304 -4.68 -12.10 10.20
CA ILE A 304 -5.00 -12.92 9.04
C ILE A 304 -6.52 -13.05 8.94
N LYS A 305 -7.08 -12.77 7.76
CA LYS A 305 -8.52 -12.83 7.50
C LYS A 305 -8.84 -13.50 6.17
N ASP A 306 -10.02 -14.10 6.13
CA ASP A 306 -10.65 -14.56 4.90
C ASP A 306 -11.41 -13.39 4.26
N ILE A 307 -11.61 -13.46 2.94
CA ILE A 307 -12.38 -12.45 2.20
C ILE A 307 -13.79 -12.25 2.74
N LYS A 308 -14.42 -13.30 3.29
CA LYS A 308 -15.79 -13.24 3.83
C LYS A 308 -15.91 -12.47 5.14
N ASP A 309 -14.78 -12.25 5.82
CA ASP A 309 -14.68 -11.52 7.09
C ASP A 309 -14.18 -10.08 6.90
N MET A 310 -14.17 -9.60 5.65
CA MET A 310 -13.72 -8.27 5.27
C MET A 310 -14.83 -7.53 4.52
N LEU A 311 -14.93 -6.23 4.75
CA LEU A 311 -15.85 -5.33 4.07
C LEU A 311 -15.11 -4.11 3.52
N PRO A 312 -15.57 -3.52 2.40
CA PRO A 312 -15.07 -2.22 1.95
C PRO A 312 -15.23 -1.17 3.05
N TYR A 313 -14.26 -0.27 3.20
CA TYR A 313 -14.34 0.73 4.27
C TYR A 313 -15.57 1.62 4.17
N ALA A 314 -16.02 1.91 2.94
CA ALA A 314 -17.20 2.71 2.66
C ALA A 314 -18.51 2.14 3.26
N VAL A 315 -18.58 0.85 3.59
CA VAL A 315 -19.72 0.25 4.30
C VAL A 315 -19.82 0.73 5.76
N GLY A 316 -18.81 1.45 6.25
CA GLY A 316 -18.66 1.86 7.62
C GLY A 316 -19.91 2.50 8.26
N ASP A 317 -20.67 3.30 7.52
CA ASP A 317 -21.87 3.99 8.02
C ASP A 317 -22.98 3.02 8.47
N GLU A 318 -22.93 1.76 8.04
CA GLU A 318 -23.85 0.70 8.49
C GLU A 318 -23.26 -0.13 9.64
N LEU A 319 -22.01 0.12 10.00
CA LEU A 319 -21.30 -0.56 11.07
C LEU A 319 -21.24 0.31 12.31
N LEU A 320 -21.26 -0.33 13.48
CA LEU A 320 -21.04 0.35 14.76
C LEU A 320 -21.99 1.53 14.98
N GLY A 321 -23.26 1.43 14.57
CA GLY A 321 -24.26 2.51 14.72
C GLY A 321 -24.07 3.71 13.78
N GLY A 322 -23.24 3.57 12.74
CA GLY A 322 -22.96 4.62 11.77
C GLY A 322 -22.34 5.86 12.39
N GLU A 323 -22.61 7.03 11.81
CA GLU A 323 -22.10 8.31 12.26
C GLU A 323 -22.31 8.53 13.77
N THR A 324 -23.55 8.31 14.26
CA THR A 324 -23.87 8.50 15.68
C THR A 324 -23.09 7.58 16.61
N GLY A 325 -22.88 6.32 16.21
CA GLY A 325 -22.11 5.37 17.01
C GLY A 325 -20.60 5.61 16.93
N TRP A 326 -20.10 6.14 15.82
CA TRP A 326 -18.71 6.58 15.69
C TRP A 326 -18.42 7.79 16.57
N ASP A 327 -19.34 8.75 16.61
CA ASP A 327 -19.28 9.89 17.52
C ASP A 327 -19.32 9.42 18.98
N ALA A 328 -20.20 8.47 19.31
CA ALA A 328 -20.25 7.88 20.64
C ALA A 328 -18.92 7.21 21.02
N ILE A 329 -18.31 6.43 20.12
CA ILE A 329 -16.97 5.83 20.30
C ILE A 329 -15.89 6.90 20.48
N GLY A 330 -15.93 7.97 19.70
CA GLY A 330 -14.99 9.10 19.79
C GLY A 330 -15.10 9.88 21.10
N ASN A 331 -16.32 10.14 21.55
CA ASN A 331 -16.62 10.79 22.82
C ASN A 331 -16.20 9.91 24.00
N GLU A 332 -16.45 8.61 23.91
CA GLU A 332 -16.03 7.65 24.93
C GLU A 332 -14.50 7.55 25.01
N GLY A 333 -13.81 7.50 23.87
CA GLY A 333 -12.35 7.58 23.81
C GLY A 333 -11.81 8.86 24.46
N THR A 334 -12.48 9.98 24.24
CA THR A 334 -12.16 11.27 24.88
C THR A 334 -12.35 11.22 26.40
N ARG A 335 -13.48 10.68 26.87
CA ARG A 335 -13.78 10.51 28.30
C ARG A 335 -12.72 9.66 28.99
N ILE A 336 -12.34 8.53 28.38
CA ILE A 336 -11.34 7.59 28.92
C ILE A 336 -9.98 8.30 29.13
N ILE A 337 -9.54 9.12 28.17
CA ILE A 337 -8.29 9.90 28.32
C ILE A 337 -8.43 10.91 29.45
N ALA A 338 -9.53 11.67 29.50
CA ALA A 338 -9.76 12.68 30.52
C ALA A 338 -9.75 12.09 31.94
N GLU A 339 -10.38 10.94 32.15
CA GLU A 339 -10.38 10.22 33.42
C GLU A 339 -9.01 9.67 33.77
N GLY A 340 -8.31 9.05 32.80
CA GLY A 340 -6.95 8.56 33.01
C GLY A 340 -5.99 9.70 33.38
N VAL A 341 -6.08 10.85 32.72
CA VAL A 341 -5.31 12.05 33.05
C VAL A 341 -5.64 12.57 34.45
N ALA A 342 -6.90 12.56 34.88
CA ALA A 342 -7.28 12.99 36.23
C ALA A 342 -6.67 12.08 37.32
N VAL A 343 -6.53 10.78 37.06
CA VAL A 343 -5.83 9.85 37.95
C VAL A 343 -4.32 10.12 37.94
N GLU A 344 -3.70 10.22 36.76
CA GLU A 344 -2.27 10.49 36.60
C GLU A 344 -1.86 11.82 37.23
N ALA A 345 -2.68 12.86 37.09
CA ALA A 345 -2.43 14.17 37.70
C ALA A 345 -2.37 14.09 39.23
N LYS A 346 -3.23 13.29 39.87
CA LYS A 346 -3.17 13.06 41.32
C LYS A 346 -1.87 12.35 41.72
N GLU A 347 -1.41 11.38 40.93
CA GLU A 347 -0.13 10.71 41.14
C GLU A 347 1.04 11.71 41.03
N TYR A 348 1.01 12.60 40.05
CA TYR A 348 2.03 13.64 39.88
C TYR A 348 2.03 14.68 41.00
N GLN A 349 0.85 15.09 41.46
CA GLN A 349 0.72 15.98 42.61
C GLN A 349 1.28 15.33 43.89
N ALA A 350 1.02 14.04 44.10
CA ALA A 350 1.57 13.28 45.22
C ALA A 350 3.10 13.15 45.13
N LEU A 351 3.65 12.87 43.94
CA LEU A 351 5.09 12.83 43.71
C LEU A 351 5.75 14.18 43.96
N ALA A 352 5.14 15.27 43.47
CA ALA A 352 5.60 16.63 43.70
C ALA A 352 5.59 16.98 45.20
N ALA A 353 4.54 16.61 45.94
CA ALA A 353 4.47 16.77 47.39
C ALA A 353 5.58 15.99 48.14
N SER A 354 6.04 14.87 47.57
CA SER A 354 7.17 14.09 48.11
C SER A 354 8.56 14.64 47.73
N GLY A 355 8.63 15.80 47.06
CA GLY A 355 9.89 16.40 46.61
C GLY A 355 10.54 15.70 45.41
N LYS A 356 9.84 14.75 44.77
CA LYS A 356 10.31 14.07 43.55
C LYS A 356 9.76 14.81 42.33
N PRO A 357 10.59 15.50 41.54
CA PRO A 357 10.11 16.14 40.32
C PRO A 357 9.59 15.09 39.35
N SER A 358 8.34 15.26 38.87
CA SER A 358 7.84 14.51 37.72
C SER A 358 8.60 15.00 36.49
N SER A 359 9.66 14.28 36.11
CA SER A 359 10.70 14.76 35.18
C SER A 359 10.56 14.22 33.75
N ALA A 360 9.56 13.37 33.49
CA ALA A 360 9.41 12.75 32.18
C ALA A 360 8.85 13.76 31.15
N PRO A 361 9.48 13.91 29.97
CA PRO A 361 8.90 14.66 28.86
C PRO A 361 7.50 14.13 28.47
N LEU A 362 6.62 15.01 27.99
CA LEU A 362 5.26 14.66 27.55
C LEU A 362 5.24 13.45 26.59
N GLU A 363 6.22 13.38 25.70
CA GLU A 363 6.41 12.29 24.74
C GLU A 363 6.60 10.92 25.43
N GLU A 364 7.36 10.86 26.52
CA GLU A 364 7.59 9.62 27.26
C GLU A 364 6.35 9.20 28.03
N LEU A 365 5.63 10.15 28.63
CA LEU A 365 4.37 9.91 29.31
C LEU A 365 3.30 9.37 28.35
N TRP A 366 3.13 10.05 27.21
CA TRP A 366 2.22 9.64 26.14
C TRP A 366 2.52 8.21 25.68
N LYS A 367 3.78 7.90 25.36
CA LYS A 367 4.20 6.56 24.92
C LYS A 367 4.03 5.48 25.99
N ALA A 368 4.26 5.81 27.26
CA ALA A 368 4.15 4.85 28.35
C ALA A 368 2.69 4.45 28.62
N LYS A 369 1.76 5.41 28.53
CA LYS A 369 0.36 5.23 28.96
C LYS A 369 -0.60 4.97 27.80
N TRP A 370 -0.51 5.79 26.75
CA TRP A 370 -1.55 5.87 25.70
C TRP A 370 -1.06 5.40 24.34
N ALA A 371 0.16 5.73 23.95
CA ALA A 371 0.79 5.34 22.68
C ALA A 371 1.73 4.14 22.77
N ARG A 372 1.50 3.27 23.76
CA ARG A 372 2.22 2.00 23.83
C ARG A 372 1.94 1.21 22.55
N ARG A 373 3.01 0.83 21.85
CA ARG A 373 2.92 -0.07 20.70
C ARG A 373 2.54 -1.44 21.21
N MET A 374 1.46 -1.99 20.69
CA MET A 374 0.99 -3.31 21.11
C MET A 374 0.58 -4.14 19.93
N ARG A 375 0.61 -5.45 20.11
CA ARG A 375 0.04 -6.34 19.12
C ARG A 375 -1.48 -6.38 19.21
N PHE A 376 -2.17 -6.53 18.08
CA PHE A 376 -3.63 -6.68 18.04
C PHE A 376 -4.06 -7.90 18.85
N SER A 377 -3.31 -9.00 18.71
CA SER A 377 -3.50 -10.23 19.48
C SER A 377 -3.21 -10.09 20.99
N GLU A 378 -2.40 -9.09 21.39
CA GLU A 378 -2.09 -8.79 22.79
C GLU A 378 -2.96 -7.69 23.39
N MET A 379 -3.84 -7.07 22.58
CA MET A 379 -4.69 -6.00 23.06
C MET A 379 -5.61 -6.53 24.16
N PRO A 380 -5.57 -5.94 25.37
CA PRO A 380 -6.50 -6.31 26.43
C PRO A 380 -7.94 -6.17 25.93
N LYS A 381 -8.77 -7.19 26.17
CA LYS A 381 -10.22 -7.16 25.86
C LYS A 381 -11.02 -6.26 26.81
N LYS A 382 -10.36 -5.30 27.47
CA LYS A 382 -10.99 -4.29 28.33
C LYS A 382 -11.61 -3.21 27.45
N TRP A 383 -12.89 -2.90 27.69
CA TRP A 383 -13.66 -1.94 26.90
C TRP A 383 -12.90 -0.64 26.68
N GLU A 384 -12.33 -0.05 27.74
CA GLU A 384 -11.68 1.25 27.69
C GLU A 384 -10.46 1.25 26.76
N THR A 385 -9.67 0.17 26.80
CA THR A 385 -8.51 0.03 25.92
C THR A 385 -8.96 -0.14 24.48
N VAL A 386 -9.97 -0.98 24.24
CA VAL A 386 -10.47 -1.28 22.90
C VAL A 386 -11.09 -0.05 22.25
N VAL A 387 -11.97 0.67 22.96
CA VAL A 387 -12.66 1.85 22.45
C VAL A 387 -11.69 2.98 22.17
N PHE A 388 -10.77 3.28 23.08
CA PHE A 388 -9.75 4.30 22.83
C PHE A 388 -8.94 3.99 21.56
N ARG A 389 -8.52 2.73 21.40
CA ARG A 389 -7.76 2.28 20.23
C ARG A 389 -8.59 2.34 18.94
N LEU A 390 -9.87 1.98 19.02
CA LEU A 390 -10.79 2.07 17.91
C LEU A 390 -11.05 3.51 17.49
N ALA A 391 -11.22 4.43 18.45
CA ALA A 391 -11.37 5.86 18.18
C ALA A 391 -10.14 6.42 17.45
N MET A 392 -8.93 6.03 17.86
CA MET A 392 -7.71 6.39 17.11
C MET A 392 -7.70 5.79 15.70
N ALA A 393 -8.13 4.54 15.58
CA ALA A 393 -8.18 3.81 14.31
C ALA A 393 -9.17 4.47 13.32
N LEU A 394 -10.35 4.87 13.81
CA LEU A 394 -11.38 5.62 13.07
C LEU A 394 -10.86 6.97 12.60
N LYS A 395 -10.28 7.79 13.50
CA LYS A 395 -9.66 9.07 13.12
C LYS A 395 -8.56 8.91 12.07
N THR A 396 -7.76 7.84 12.17
CA THR A 396 -6.73 7.54 11.17
C THR A 396 -7.36 7.16 9.83
N GLY A 397 -8.37 6.29 9.84
CA GLY A 397 -9.11 5.89 8.64
C GLY A 397 -9.78 7.08 7.94
N PHE A 398 -10.38 8.01 8.70
CA PHE A 398 -10.97 9.24 8.17
C PHE A 398 -9.95 10.11 7.42
N LYS A 399 -8.75 10.33 7.98
CA LYS A 399 -7.69 11.08 7.27
C LYS A 399 -7.22 10.37 6.00
N ILE A 400 -7.14 9.04 6.01
CA ILE A 400 -6.81 8.25 4.82
C ILE A 400 -7.90 8.40 3.75
N LEU A 401 -9.17 8.28 4.14
CA LEU A 401 -10.32 8.45 3.24
C LEU A 401 -10.36 9.83 2.57
N ASN A 402 -9.93 10.87 3.27
CA ASN A 402 -9.91 12.22 2.71
C ASN A 402 -8.70 12.49 1.83
N SER A 403 -7.82 11.50 1.61
CA SER A 403 -6.65 11.68 0.74
C SER A 403 -6.83 10.99 -0.61
N TRP A 404 -6.04 11.39 -1.60
CA TRP A 404 -5.93 10.66 -2.88
C TRP A 404 -4.54 10.83 -3.49
N SER A 405 -4.20 9.98 -4.46
CA SER A 405 -2.91 10.02 -5.13
C SER A 405 -2.93 9.24 -6.45
N GLN A 406 -2.43 9.82 -7.53
CA GLN A 406 -2.12 9.11 -8.77
C GLN A 406 -0.81 8.33 -8.65
N THR A 407 -0.72 7.18 -9.31
CA THR A 407 0.40 6.23 -9.10
C THR A 407 0.74 5.46 -10.36
N ASP A 408 1.94 4.88 -10.39
CA ASP A 408 2.38 4.03 -11.50
C ASP A 408 2.34 4.78 -12.84
N ARG A 409 3.09 5.89 -12.89
CA ARG A 409 3.28 6.70 -14.09
C ARG A 409 3.69 5.82 -15.27
N ILE A 410 3.06 6.04 -16.42
CA ILE A 410 3.39 5.38 -17.68
C ILE A 410 4.46 6.21 -18.39
N ASP A 411 5.72 5.77 -18.28
CA ASP A 411 6.85 6.45 -18.94
C ASP A 411 7.07 5.97 -20.38
N VAL A 412 6.73 4.70 -20.65
CA VAL A 412 6.79 4.12 -21.99
C VAL A 412 5.38 4.13 -22.54
N LEU A 413 5.12 5.00 -23.50
CA LEU A 413 3.85 5.00 -24.21
C LEU A 413 3.71 3.63 -24.90
N PRO A 414 2.65 2.87 -24.61
CA PRO A 414 2.35 1.68 -25.40
C PRO A 414 2.19 2.09 -26.88
N GLU A 415 2.38 1.15 -27.80
CA GLU A 415 2.08 1.34 -29.24
C GLU A 415 0.56 1.47 -29.49
N MET A 416 -0.13 2.24 -28.65
CA MET A 416 -1.50 2.63 -28.88
C MET A 416 -1.52 3.68 -29.98
N GLU A 417 -2.52 3.59 -30.85
CA GLU A 417 -2.85 4.62 -31.83
C GLU A 417 -3.37 5.86 -31.09
N LEU A 418 -2.46 6.60 -30.47
CA LEU A 418 -2.77 7.91 -29.89
C LEU A 418 -2.98 8.90 -31.04
N ASN A 419 -4.00 9.75 -30.91
CA ASN A 419 -4.16 10.84 -31.84
C ASN A 419 -2.91 11.78 -31.76
N PRO A 420 -2.60 12.53 -32.83
CA PRO A 420 -1.39 13.36 -32.86
C PRO A 420 -1.33 14.44 -31.77
N GLU A 421 -2.49 14.94 -31.34
CA GLU A 421 -2.62 15.97 -30.31
C GLU A 421 -2.24 15.43 -28.92
N ASP A 422 -2.83 14.31 -28.53
CA ASP A 422 -2.49 13.59 -27.30
C ASP A 422 -1.01 13.22 -27.26
N LYS A 423 -0.46 12.76 -28.39
CA LYS A 423 0.97 12.48 -28.50
C LYS A 423 1.81 13.74 -28.28
N ALA A 424 1.41 14.89 -28.82
CA ALA A 424 2.10 16.16 -28.61
C ALA A 424 1.98 16.62 -27.15
N ASP A 425 0.83 16.45 -26.51
CA ASP A 425 0.61 16.82 -25.11
C ASP A 425 1.40 15.92 -24.14
N LEU A 426 1.51 14.62 -24.44
CA LEU A 426 2.35 13.69 -23.70
C LEU A 426 3.83 14.04 -23.84
N LEU A 427 4.29 14.32 -25.07
CA LEU A 427 5.68 14.71 -25.34
C LEU A 427 6.04 16.06 -24.71
N SER A 428 5.09 17.00 -24.64
CA SER A 428 5.26 18.32 -24.00
C SER A 428 4.99 18.31 -22.50
N GLN A 429 4.70 17.15 -21.92
CA GLN A 429 4.35 16.97 -20.50
C GLN A 429 3.12 17.76 -20.04
N LYS A 430 2.26 18.20 -20.95
CA LYS A 430 0.95 18.78 -20.61
C LYS A 430 -0.04 17.73 -20.14
N ARG A 431 0.20 16.47 -20.52
CA ARG A 431 -0.55 15.28 -20.13
C ARG A 431 0.42 14.24 -19.58
N THR A 432 0.07 13.58 -18.47
CA THR A 432 0.80 12.44 -17.92
C THR A 432 -0.16 11.29 -17.64
N LEU A 433 0.14 10.09 -18.13
CA LEU A 433 -0.70 8.91 -17.92
C LEU A 433 -0.24 8.09 -16.72
N TYR A 434 -1.20 7.45 -16.06
CA TYR A 434 -1.01 6.62 -14.87
C TYR A 434 -1.74 5.29 -15.04
N GLN A 435 -1.21 4.22 -14.44
CA GLN A 435 -1.89 2.93 -14.45
C GLN A 435 -2.89 2.79 -13.30
N GLY A 436 -2.74 3.56 -12.22
CA GLY A 436 -3.64 3.49 -11.08
C GLY A 436 -3.71 4.78 -10.28
N LEU A 437 -4.69 4.83 -9.38
CA LEU A 437 -4.83 5.86 -8.36
C LEU A 437 -5.25 5.28 -7.01
N TRP A 438 -4.99 6.02 -5.94
CA TRP A 438 -5.61 5.89 -4.64
C TRP A 438 -6.72 6.91 -4.54
N TRP A 439 -7.95 6.45 -4.33
CA TRP A 439 -9.10 7.30 -4.05
C TRP A 439 -9.58 7.00 -2.65
N GLY A 440 -9.12 7.81 -1.70
CA GLY A 440 -9.34 7.59 -0.28
C GLY A 440 -8.67 6.31 0.18
N GLY A 441 -9.51 5.39 0.65
CA GLY A 441 -9.09 4.07 1.10
C GLY A 441 -8.98 3.02 0.00
N GLU A 442 -9.32 3.34 -1.25
CA GLU A 442 -9.48 2.37 -2.33
C GLU A 442 -8.38 2.49 -3.39
N ARG A 443 -7.99 1.35 -3.94
CA ARG A 443 -7.01 1.27 -5.03
C ARG A 443 -7.75 1.11 -6.35
N ILE A 444 -7.60 2.03 -7.28
CA ILE A 444 -8.23 1.97 -8.61
C ILE A 444 -7.14 1.79 -9.68
N TRP A 445 -7.41 0.95 -10.67
CA TRP A 445 -6.55 0.66 -11.82
C TRP A 445 -7.21 1.10 -13.14
N VAL A 446 -6.41 1.32 -14.18
CA VAL A 446 -6.91 1.27 -15.56
C VAL A 446 -7.54 -0.11 -15.80
N ASP A 447 -8.66 -0.15 -16.52
CA ASP A 447 -9.61 -1.26 -16.73
C ASP A 447 -10.54 -1.57 -15.55
N ASP A 448 -10.50 -0.80 -14.47
CA ASP A 448 -11.50 -0.93 -13.41
C ASP A 448 -12.85 -0.34 -13.76
N MET A 449 -13.87 -0.86 -13.07
CA MET A 449 -15.18 -0.25 -12.99
C MET A 449 -15.33 0.53 -11.68
N VAL A 450 -15.60 1.83 -11.80
CA VAL A 450 -15.87 2.72 -10.67
C VAL A 450 -17.30 3.23 -10.74
N ARG A 451 -17.89 3.50 -9.57
CA ARG A 451 -19.19 4.14 -9.43
C ARG A 451 -19.02 5.65 -9.55
N LEU A 452 -19.92 6.28 -10.26
CA LEU A 452 -20.00 7.73 -10.34
C LEU A 452 -20.91 8.28 -9.23
N LYS A 453 -20.62 9.49 -8.77
CA LYS A 453 -21.50 10.26 -7.90
C LYS A 453 -22.75 10.73 -8.64
N LYS A 454 -22.66 10.95 -9.95
CA LYS A 454 -23.82 11.34 -10.75
C LYS A 454 -24.79 10.18 -10.96
N ASP A 455 -26.07 10.47 -10.82
CA ASP A 455 -27.15 9.56 -11.14
C ASP A 455 -27.54 9.64 -12.61
N ARG A 456 -28.31 8.66 -13.07
CA ARG A 456 -28.69 8.54 -14.48
C ARG A 456 -29.43 9.78 -15.00
N THR A 457 -30.17 10.50 -14.13
CA THR A 457 -30.91 11.72 -14.45
C THR A 457 -30.02 12.95 -14.66
N GLU A 458 -28.77 12.92 -14.19
CA GLU A 458 -27.83 14.04 -14.26
C GLU A 458 -26.86 13.92 -15.45
N LEU A 459 -26.93 12.81 -16.19
CA LEU A 459 -26.12 12.59 -17.38
C LEU A 459 -26.80 13.18 -18.63
N PRO A 460 -26.01 13.63 -19.63
CA PRO A 460 -26.57 14.09 -20.90
C PRO A 460 -27.37 12.98 -21.60
N THR A 461 -28.63 13.24 -21.91
CA THR A 461 -29.54 12.25 -22.52
C THR A 461 -29.49 12.23 -24.04
N ASP A 462 -28.92 13.26 -24.67
CA ASP A 462 -28.79 13.40 -26.13
C ASP A 462 -27.66 12.54 -26.71
N GLN A 463 -26.62 12.27 -25.92
CA GLN A 463 -25.42 11.53 -26.34
C GLN A 463 -25.36 10.09 -25.79
N LEU A 464 -26.28 9.73 -24.89
CA LEU A 464 -26.32 8.44 -24.21
C LEU A 464 -27.64 7.72 -24.48
N LEU A 465 -27.61 6.39 -24.51
CA LEU A 465 -28.81 5.56 -24.63
C LEU A 465 -29.82 5.87 -23.53
N PRO A 466 -31.15 5.87 -23.80
CA PRO A 466 -32.16 6.17 -22.78
C PRO A 466 -32.09 5.20 -21.58
N PRO A 467 -32.48 5.66 -20.37
CA PRO A 467 -32.39 4.86 -19.16
C PRO A 467 -33.22 3.58 -19.25
N SER A 468 -32.65 2.46 -18.78
CA SER A 468 -33.45 1.24 -18.54
C SER A 468 -34.35 1.39 -17.31
N PRO A 469 -35.39 0.56 -17.14
CA PRO A 469 -36.33 0.68 -16.02
C PRO A 469 -35.65 0.75 -14.64
N GLY A 470 -35.87 1.86 -13.92
CA GLY A 470 -35.35 2.13 -12.59
C GLY A 470 -33.84 2.43 -12.53
N ALA A 471 -33.19 2.69 -13.67
CA ALA A 471 -31.76 3.03 -13.72
C ALA A 471 -31.46 4.34 -12.96
N GLU A 472 -32.46 5.21 -12.81
CA GLU A 472 -32.39 6.46 -12.06
C GLU A 472 -32.10 6.26 -10.57
N GLU A 473 -32.46 5.12 -10.00
CA GLU A 473 -32.24 4.81 -8.59
C GLU A 473 -30.96 4.01 -8.34
N ARG A 474 -30.25 3.59 -9.41
CA ARG A 474 -29.07 2.73 -9.36
C ARG A 474 -27.80 3.51 -9.70
N ALA A 475 -26.65 2.93 -9.37
CA ALA A 475 -25.38 3.57 -9.69
C ALA A 475 -25.15 3.61 -11.21
N VAL A 476 -24.52 4.69 -11.66
CA VAL A 476 -23.84 4.77 -12.94
C VAL A 476 -22.38 4.36 -12.74
N PHE A 477 -21.79 3.69 -13.72
CA PHE A 477 -20.41 3.23 -13.67
C PHE A 477 -19.59 3.81 -14.80
N LEU A 478 -18.29 3.97 -14.56
CA LEU A 478 -17.29 4.25 -15.59
C LEU A 478 -16.31 3.08 -15.60
N LYS A 479 -16.12 2.44 -16.76
CA LYS A 479 -15.00 1.54 -16.99
C LYS A 479 -13.81 2.36 -17.48
N ILE A 480 -12.78 2.45 -16.66
CA ILE A 480 -11.62 3.31 -16.89
C ILE A 480 -10.76 2.71 -18.01
N ARG A 481 -10.54 3.47 -19.08
CA ARG A 481 -9.58 3.18 -20.15
C ARG A 481 -8.24 3.90 -19.94
N ALA A 482 -8.28 5.10 -19.39
CA ALA A 482 -7.06 5.84 -19.04
C ALA A 482 -7.25 6.71 -17.78
N ILE A 483 -6.15 6.91 -17.06
CA ILE A 483 -6.05 7.86 -15.94
C ILE A 483 -4.99 8.88 -16.36
N ALA A 484 -5.35 10.15 -16.41
CA ALA A 484 -4.47 11.21 -16.85
C ALA A 484 -4.40 12.34 -15.83
N LEU A 485 -3.24 13.00 -15.76
CA LEU A 485 -3.08 14.30 -15.12
C LEU A 485 -2.78 15.33 -16.22
N GLU A 486 -3.61 16.36 -16.31
CA GLU A 486 -3.62 17.33 -17.42
C GLU A 486 -3.63 18.76 -16.93
N VAL A 487 -2.98 19.65 -17.67
CA VAL A 487 -3.03 21.09 -17.41
C VAL A 487 -4.43 21.61 -17.78
N SER A 488 -5.08 22.34 -16.87
CA SER A 488 -6.38 22.96 -17.15
C SER A 488 -6.23 24.02 -18.25
N PRO A 489 -7.07 23.98 -19.31
CA PRO A 489 -7.01 24.94 -20.41
C PRO A 489 -7.47 26.35 -20.02
N ASP A 490 -8.29 26.46 -18.97
CA ASP A 490 -8.95 27.70 -18.56
C ASP A 490 -8.33 28.27 -17.28
N ASN A 491 -7.34 29.16 -17.43
CA ASN A 491 -7.07 30.18 -16.42
C ASN A 491 -7.16 31.52 -17.14
N GLY A 492 -8.33 32.17 -17.09
CA GLY A 492 -8.66 33.41 -17.79
C GLY A 492 -7.74 34.60 -17.48
N GLY A 493 -6.50 34.55 -17.96
CA GLY A 493 -5.47 35.59 -17.82
C GLY A 493 -4.51 35.43 -16.63
N GLU A 494 -4.79 34.58 -15.65
CA GLU A 494 -3.89 34.35 -14.51
C GLU A 494 -2.85 33.26 -14.77
N LYS A 495 -1.58 33.53 -14.42
CA LYS A 495 -0.40 32.68 -14.72
C LYS A 495 -0.30 31.39 -13.88
N VAL A 496 -1.36 30.95 -13.21
CA VAL A 496 -1.29 29.78 -12.34
C VAL A 496 -1.60 28.53 -13.15
N THR A 497 -0.62 27.65 -13.36
CA THR A 497 -0.86 26.34 -13.97
C THR A 497 -1.61 25.46 -12.97
N THR A 498 -2.89 25.16 -13.25
CA THR A 498 -3.70 24.21 -12.49
C THR A 498 -3.71 22.86 -13.18
N TRP A 499 -3.67 21.78 -12.40
CA TRP A 499 -3.69 20.39 -12.89
C TRP A 499 -5.00 19.72 -12.51
N ARG A 500 -5.56 18.93 -13.43
CA ARG A 500 -6.77 18.13 -13.23
C ARG A 500 -6.43 16.66 -13.40
N CYS A 501 -7.04 15.78 -12.61
CA CYS A 501 -6.89 14.35 -12.78
C CYS A 501 -8.16 13.79 -13.39
N LEU A 502 -8.05 13.28 -14.62
CA LEU A 502 -9.16 12.88 -15.45
C LEU A 502 -9.16 11.36 -15.65
N LEU A 503 -10.35 10.77 -15.57
CA LEU A 503 -10.65 9.41 -15.97
C LEU A 503 -11.32 9.44 -17.34
N TYR A 504 -10.80 8.63 -18.24
CA TYR A 504 -11.33 8.42 -19.57
C TYR A 504 -11.91 7.03 -19.64
N GLY A 505 -13.10 6.84 -20.19
CA GLY A 505 -13.71 5.52 -20.21
C GLY A 505 -15.09 5.41 -20.85
N ASP A 506 -15.67 4.23 -20.67
CA ASP A 506 -17.03 3.91 -21.11
C ASP A 506 -17.99 3.98 -19.92
N VAL A 507 -19.17 4.55 -20.14
CA VAL A 507 -20.19 4.69 -19.10
C VAL A 507 -21.19 3.55 -19.18
N PHE A 508 -21.56 3.00 -18.03
CA PHE A 508 -22.51 1.89 -17.92
C PHE A 508 -23.61 2.20 -16.90
N GLU A 509 -24.76 1.56 -17.07
CA GLU A 509 -25.79 1.40 -16.05
C GLU A 509 -26.02 -0.09 -15.75
N LEU A 510 -26.70 -0.39 -14.64
CA LEU A 510 -27.27 -1.72 -14.40
C LEU A 510 -28.68 -1.80 -15.02
N ALA A 511 -28.86 -2.71 -15.98
CA ALA A 511 -30.15 -3.03 -16.57
C ALA A 511 -30.63 -4.42 -16.11
N PRO A 512 -31.95 -4.65 -15.93
CA PRO A 512 -32.47 -5.97 -15.59
C PRO A 512 -32.06 -7.06 -16.60
N THR A 513 -31.75 -8.27 -16.12
CA THR A 513 -31.51 -9.43 -16.98
C THR A 513 -32.79 -9.75 -17.76
N GLY A 514 -32.77 -9.57 -19.09
CA GLY A 514 -33.94 -9.70 -19.96
C GLY A 514 -34.40 -8.38 -20.58
N TYR A 515 -33.90 -7.24 -20.11
CA TYR A 515 -34.08 -5.98 -20.81
C TYR A 515 -33.30 -6.01 -22.14
N SER A 516 -34.03 -6.06 -23.24
CA SER A 516 -33.51 -5.94 -24.61
C SER A 516 -34.38 -4.90 -25.30
N PRO A 517 -33.91 -3.67 -25.53
CA PRO A 517 -34.71 -2.65 -26.18
C PRO A 517 -34.73 -2.86 -27.71
N ASP A 518 -34.80 -4.10 -28.20
CA ASP A 518 -34.86 -4.56 -29.61
C ASP A 518 -33.93 -3.91 -30.68
N GLU A 519 -33.12 -2.90 -30.35
CA GLU A 519 -32.16 -2.20 -31.23
C GLU A 519 -30.92 -1.67 -30.46
N ASP A 520 -30.35 -2.41 -29.51
CA ASP A 520 -28.95 -2.14 -29.06
C ASP A 520 -27.94 -2.59 -30.17
N ILE A 521 -28.21 -2.25 -31.44
CA ILE A 521 -27.52 -2.66 -32.69
C ILE A 521 -26.09 -2.10 -32.79
N PHE A 522 -25.70 -1.16 -31.94
CA PHE A 522 -24.37 -0.53 -31.96
C PHE A 522 -23.32 -1.20 -31.06
N LEU A 523 -23.67 -2.32 -30.42
CA LEU A 523 -22.72 -3.18 -29.73
C LEU A 523 -22.56 -4.52 -30.47
N THR A 524 -22.40 -4.49 -31.80
CA THR A 524 -21.65 -5.59 -32.42
C THR A 524 -20.25 -5.54 -31.83
N PRO A 525 -19.80 -6.54 -31.05
CA PRO A 525 -18.42 -6.60 -30.66
C PRO A 525 -17.63 -6.57 -31.96
N LEU A 526 -16.73 -5.58 -32.12
CA LEU A 526 -15.75 -5.55 -33.20
C LEU A 526 -15.06 -6.92 -33.22
N SER A 527 -15.54 -7.78 -34.12
CA SER A 527 -15.03 -9.09 -34.50
C SER A 527 -14.11 -9.75 -33.47
N THR A 528 -14.64 -10.20 -32.33
CA THR A 528 -13.97 -11.25 -31.56
C THR A 528 -14.44 -12.59 -32.11
N THR A 529 -13.49 -13.37 -32.59
CA THR A 529 -13.65 -14.77 -33.00
C THR A 529 -14.54 -15.50 -31.98
N PRO A 530 -15.55 -16.29 -32.41
CA PRO A 530 -16.39 -17.07 -31.50
C PRO A 530 -15.51 -17.97 -30.63
N GLY A 531 -15.43 -17.67 -29.32
CA GLY A 531 -14.58 -18.38 -28.36
C GLY A 531 -13.53 -17.54 -27.62
N GLN A 532 -13.31 -16.27 -27.99
CA GLN A 532 -12.39 -15.35 -27.30
C GLN A 532 -13.01 -13.99 -26.94
N GLY A 533 -14.34 -13.90 -26.86
CA GLY A 533 -15.00 -12.71 -26.34
C GLY A 533 -14.68 -12.53 -24.86
N LEU A 534 -13.61 -11.79 -24.54
CA LEU A 534 -13.50 -11.11 -23.26
C LEU A 534 -14.74 -10.22 -23.18
N GLU A 535 -15.71 -10.59 -22.33
CA GLU A 535 -16.80 -9.69 -21.96
C GLU A 535 -16.18 -8.31 -21.71
N LEU A 536 -16.78 -7.26 -22.28
CA LEU A 536 -16.25 -5.89 -22.22
C LEU A 536 -15.95 -5.46 -20.78
N VAL A 537 -16.55 -6.14 -19.80
CA VAL A 537 -16.47 -5.92 -18.36
C VAL A 537 -15.99 -7.18 -17.61
N GLY A 538 -15.38 -8.17 -18.27
CA GLY A 538 -15.26 -9.57 -17.81
C GLY A 538 -14.58 -9.85 -16.45
N ALA A 539 -13.93 -8.86 -15.84
CA ALA A 539 -13.46 -8.96 -14.45
C ALA A 539 -14.56 -8.64 -13.41
N TYR A 540 -15.65 -7.99 -13.81
CA TYR A 540 -16.75 -7.52 -12.97
C TYR A 540 -18.05 -8.21 -13.36
N ARG A 541 -18.53 -9.07 -12.47
CA ARG A 541 -19.84 -9.70 -12.60
C ARG A 541 -20.91 -8.75 -12.07
N ALA A 542 -21.93 -8.43 -12.87
CA ALA A 542 -23.06 -7.63 -12.38
C ALA A 542 -23.80 -8.36 -11.23
N PRO A 543 -24.49 -7.63 -10.33
CA PRO A 543 -25.36 -8.24 -9.33
C PRO A 543 -26.36 -9.22 -9.97
N LYS A 544 -26.75 -10.27 -9.23
CA LYS A 544 -27.79 -11.23 -9.67
C LYS A 544 -29.01 -10.47 -10.20
N THR A 545 -29.57 -10.95 -11.31
CA THR A 545 -30.71 -10.35 -12.05
C THR A 545 -30.44 -9.03 -12.77
N PHE A 546 -29.19 -8.58 -12.86
CA PHE A 546 -28.78 -7.43 -13.66
C PHE A 546 -27.69 -7.79 -14.66
N LYS A 547 -27.48 -6.88 -15.62
CA LYS A 547 -26.33 -6.85 -16.53
C LYS A 547 -25.83 -5.41 -16.65
N TYR A 548 -24.55 -5.24 -16.92
CA TYR A 548 -24.01 -3.93 -17.30
C TYR A 548 -24.45 -3.60 -18.74
N ARG A 549 -25.00 -2.40 -18.95
CA ARG A 549 -25.39 -1.87 -20.26
C ARG A 549 -24.57 -0.61 -20.52
N GLN A 550 -23.76 -0.61 -21.58
CA GLN A 550 -22.98 0.55 -22.00
C GLN A 550 -23.93 1.64 -22.52
N LEU A 551 -23.69 2.89 -22.14
CA LEU A 551 -24.54 4.03 -22.47
C LEU A 551 -24.01 4.86 -23.65
N ASN A 552 -22.69 4.99 -23.78
CA ASN A 552 -22.04 5.66 -24.90
C ASN A 552 -21.87 4.71 -26.09
N ALA A 553 -21.83 5.27 -27.31
CA ALA A 553 -21.58 4.49 -28.52
C ALA A 553 -20.18 3.86 -28.51
N ALA A 554 -20.02 2.70 -29.16
CA ALA A 554 -18.71 2.05 -29.30
C ALA A 554 -17.71 2.98 -30.00
N GLY A 555 -16.52 3.12 -29.43
CA GLY A 555 -15.48 4.03 -29.92
C GLY A 555 -15.57 5.48 -29.42
N MET A 556 -16.71 5.89 -28.83
CA MET A 556 -16.79 7.14 -28.08
C MET A 556 -16.22 6.96 -26.69
N GLU A 557 -15.67 8.02 -26.11
CA GLU A 557 -15.10 8.01 -24.77
C GLU A 557 -15.70 9.16 -23.95
N VAL A 558 -15.97 8.89 -22.68
CA VAL A 558 -16.42 9.89 -21.71
C VAL A 558 -15.26 10.26 -20.81
N THR A 559 -15.11 11.56 -20.59
CA THR A 559 -14.14 12.13 -19.65
C THR A 559 -14.84 12.51 -18.35
N CYS A 560 -14.25 12.11 -17.24
CA CYS A 560 -14.74 12.37 -15.89
C CYS A 560 -13.59 12.95 -15.07
N ASP A 561 -13.76 14.15 -14.51
CA ASP A 561 -12.80 14.65 -13.51
C ASP A 561 -12.98 13.86 -12.21
N ILE A 562 -11.90 13.53 -11.50
CA ILE A 562 -12.04 12.87 -10.20
C ILE A 562 -12.47 13.89 -9.13
N ILE A 563 -12.01 15.13 -9.25
CA ILE A 563 -12.36 16.25 -8.37
C ILE A 563 -13.22 17.21 -9.17
N GLY A 564 -14.28 17.72 -8.57
CA GLY A 564 -15.11 18.68 -9.27
C GLY A 564 -14.40 19.95 -9.69
N PRO A 565 -15.03 20.76 -10.58
CA PRO A 565 -14.53 22.11 -10.82
C PRO A 565 -14.45 22.85 -9.49
N TYR A 566 -13.24 23.21 -9.07
CA TYR A 566 -13.02 24.01 -7.88
C TYR A 566 -13.57 25.42 -8.16
N THR A 567 -14.85 25.67 -7.84
CA THR A 567 -15.39 27.03 -7.93
C THR A 567 -14.84 27.83 -6.76
N TRP A 568 -13.75 28.57 -7.00
CA TRP A 568 -13.10 29.46 -6.02
C TRP A 568 -14.07 30.43 -5.31
N SER A 569 -15.25 30.68 -5.88
CA SER A 569 -16.23 31.61 -5.34
C SER A 569 -17.16 31.06 -4.24
N SER A 570 -17.19 29.76 -3.96
CA SER A 570 -17.94 29.24 -2.81
C SER A 570 -16.98 28.96 -1.66
N THR A 571 -17.15 29.67 -0.55
CA THR A 571 -16.47 29.38 0.73
C THR A 571 -16.86 28.01 1.31
N GLU A 572 -17.70 27.26 0.61
CA GLU A 572 -18.10 25.89 0.89
C GLU A 572 -17.74 25.07 -0.36
N ASN A 573 -16.65 24.29 -0.29
CA ASN A 573 -16.46 23.16 -1.21
C ASN A 573 -17.67 22.25 -1.00
N ARG A 574 -18.58 22.23 -1.97
CA ARG A 574 -19.77 21.40 -1.80
C ARG A 574 -19.45 19.96 -2.25
N PRO A 575 -19.77 18.94 -1.45
CA PRO A 575 -19.42 17.56 -1.75
C PRO A 575 -19.94 17.02 -3.09
N GLU A 576 -20.98 17.66 -3.65
CA GLU A 576 -21.58 17.36 -4.96
C GLU A 576 -20.67 17.59 -6.16
N ASP A 577 -19.56 18.33 -6.04
CA ASP A 577 -18.76 18.67 -7.21
C ASP A 577 -17.89 17.50 -7.71
N GLN A 578 -17.53 16.54 -6.87
CA GLN A 578 -16.72 15.39 -7.29
C GLN A 578 -17.56 14.39 -8.10
N TYR A 579 -16.94 13.67 -9.04
CA TYR A 579 -17.69 12.76 -9.91
C TYR A 579 -17.45 11.27 -9.64
N VAL A 580 -16.35 10.88 -8.99
CA VAL A 580 -16.06 9.48 -8.67
C VAL A 580 -16.45 9.15 -7.24
N ALA A 581 -17.34 8.18 -7.06
CA ALA A 581 -17.76 7.73 -5.73
C ALA A 581 -16.77 6.72 -5.13
N GLY A 582 -16.23 5.83 -5.96
CA GLY A 582 -15.29 4.77 -5.56
C GLY A 582 -15.48 3.50 -6.40
N ARG A 583 -14.86 2.39 -6.00
CA ARG A 583 -15.00 1.08 -6.68
C ARG A 583 -16.41 0.49 -6.49
N CYS A 584 -16.80 -0.42 -7.37
CA CYS A 584 -17.99 -1.25 -7.18
C CYS A 584 -17.65 -2.64 -6.61
N TYR A 585 -18.52 -3.18 -5.77
CA TYR A 585 -18.41 -4.52 -5.18
C TYR A 585 -19.72 -5.28 -5.43
N PRO A 586 -19.97 -5.71 -6.67
CA PRO A 586 -21.29 -6.20 -7.10
C PRO A 586 -21.72 -7.49 -6.38
N ASP A 587 -20.75 -8.27 -5.92
CA ASP A 587 -20.96 -9.51 -5.19
C ASP A 587 -21.06 -9.32 -3.66
N LEU A 588 -20.99 -8.07 -3.16
CA LEU A 588 -21.05 -7.75 -1.72
C LEU A 588 -22.33 -8.22 -1.03
N LEU A 589 -23.43 -8.38 -1.77
CA LEU A 589 -24.71 -8.83 -1.21
C LEU A 589 -24.96 -10.33 -1.43
N GLU A 590 -24.04 -11.04 -2.10
CA GLU A 590 -24.19 -12.47 -2.35
C GLU A 590 -23.83 -13.29 -1.10
N TYR A 591 -24.66 -14.29 -0.78
CA TYR A 591 -24.46 -15.12 0.40
C TYR A 591 -23.07 -15.81 0.45
N ASP A 592 -22.61 -16.33 -0.68
CA ASP A 592 -21.43 -17.20 -0.73
C ASP A 592 -20.11 -16.44 -0.60
N THR A 593 -20.15 -15.12 -0.72
CA THR A 593 -18.96 -14.26 -0.82
C THR A 593 -18.74 -13.41 0.44
N GLN A 594 -19.65 -13.43 1.41
CA GLN A 594 -19.55 -12.69 2.66
C GLN A 594 -20.41 -13.29 3.78
N ASN A 595 -20.09 -12.96 5.04
CA ASN A 595 -20.72 -13.50 6.26
C ASN A 595 -21.57 -12.48 7.06
N TRP A 596 -21.97 -11.39 6.43
CA TRP A 596 -22.50 -10.19 7.06
C TRP A 596 -23.91 -9.79 6.61
N PHE A 597 -24.13 -9.57 5.33
CA PHE A 597 -25.43 -9.16 4.81
C PHE A 597 -26.35 -10.34 4.53
N VAL A 598 -27.64 -10.16 4.81
CA VAL A 598 -28.71 -11.05 4.36
C VAL A 598 -28.80 -10.96 2.83
N ASP A 599 -28.73 -12.11 2.16
CA ASP A 599 -28.98 -12.20 0.71
C ASP A 599 -30.51 -12.20 0.51
N ALA A 600 -31.03 -11.22 -0.23
CA ALA A 600 -32.47 -11.08 -0.46
C ALA A 600 -33.09 -12.31 -1.16
N SER A 601 -32.28 -13.11 -1.87
CA SER A 601 -32.72 -14.37 -2.47
C SER A 601 -32.89 -15.52 -1.47
N ARG A 602 -32.49 -15.33 -0.21
CA ARG A 602 -32.56 -16.33 0.88
C ARG A 602 -33.18 -15.72 2.15
N PRO A 603 -34.49 -15.44 2.15
CA PRO A 603 -35.17 -14.89 3.33
C PRO A 603 -35.12 -15.87 4.52
N GLY A 604 -34.96 -15.35 5.75
CA GLY A 604 -34.94 -16.14 7.00
C GLY A 604 -33.56 -16.43 7.60
N GLU A 605 -32.48 -15.94 7.00
CA GLU A 605 -31.10 -16.16 7.48
C GLU A 605 -30.60 -15.19 8.56
N GLU A 606 -31.45 -14.28 9.03
CA GLU A 606 -31.18 -13.33 10.12
C GLU A 606 -30.70 -14.05 11.39
N SER A 607 -31.19 -15.27 11.61
CA SER A 607 -30.80 -16.16 12.72
C SER A 607 -29.30 -16.48 12.80
N LYS A 608 -28.53 -16.24 11.73
CA LYS A 608 -27.07 -16.45 11.69
C LYS A 608 -26.26 -15.20 12.06
N GLY A 609 -26.90 -14.14 12.57
CA GLY A 609 -26.22 -12.88 12.91
C GLY A 609 -25.81 -12.06 11.69
N ARG A 610 -26.51 -12.26 10.56
CA ARG A 610 -26.44 -11.41 9.37
C ARG A 610 -27.40 -10.23 9.51
N VAL A 611 -27.06 -9.09 8.92
CA VAL A 611 -27.86 -7.86 8.95
C VAL A 611 -28.46 -7.55 7.58
N VAL A 612 -29.61 -6.89 7.57
CA VAL A 612 -30.20 -6.40 6.32
C VAL A 612 -29.30 -5.31 5.74
N PRO A 613 -28.91 -5.38 4.45
CA PRO A 613 -28.06 -4.35 3.86
C PRO A 613 -28.79 -3.01 3.79
N GLY A 614 -28.14 -1.95 4.24
CA GLY A 614 -28.65 -0.60 4.14
C GLY A 614 -28.41 0.03 2.75
N VAL A 615 -28.60 1.35 2.68
CA VAL A 615 -28.47 2.11 1.43
C VAL A 615 -27.02 2.18 0.94
N VAL A 616 -26.05 2.22 1.85
CA VAL A 616 -24.62 2.36 1.53
C VAL A 616 -24.11 1.05 0.92
N SER A 617 -24.44 -0.08 1.50
CA SER A 617 -24.10 -1.40 0.98
C SER A 617 -24.75 -1.67 -0.38
N ARG A 618 -26.02 -1.25 -0.54
CA ARG A 618 -26.69 -1.28 -1.84
C ARG A 618 -25.98 -0.39 -2.86
N ALA A 619 -25.61 0.83 -2.50
CA ALA A 619 -24.87 1.74 -3.38
C ALA A 619 -23.52 1.16 -3.79
N ILE A 620 -22.78 0.53 -2.87
CA ILE A 620 -21.48 -0.09 -3.12
C ILE A 620 -21.59 -1.29 -4.06
N SER A 621 -22.69 -2.05 -3.97
CA SER A 621 -23.01 -3.10 -4.94
C SER A 621 -23.56 -2.58 -6.28
N GLY A 622 -23.83 -1.28 -6.40
CA GLY A 622 -24.42 -0.68 -7.59
C GLY A 622 -25.95 -0.63 -7.62
N MET A 623 -26.59 -1.25 -6.63
CA MET A 623 -28.05 -1.39 -6.50
C MET A 623 -28.75 -0.14 -5.96
N ALA A 624 -27.98 0.91 -5.63
CA ALA A 624 -28.47 2.25 -5.31
C ALA A 624 -27.51 3.29 -5.91
N SER A 625 -27.94 4.55 -5.98
CA SER A 625 -27.12 5.71 -6.39
C SER A 625 -25.73 5.72 -5.73
N GLY A 626 -24.70 6.09 -6.52
CA GLY A 626 -23.35 6.25 -6.02
C GLY A 626 -23.18 7.40 -5.01
N THR A 627 -24.07 8.41 -5.04
CA THR A 627 -24.10 9.52 -4.06
C THR A 627 -24.25 9.06 -2.63
N LYS A 628 -24.79 7.85 -2.41
CA LYS A 628 -25.06 7.34 -1.06
C LYS A 628 -23.83 6.71 -0.40
N ALA A 629 -22.74 6.51 -1.14
CA ALA A 629 -21.53 5.90 -0.62
C ALA A 629 -20.31 6.38 -1.41
N TYR A 630 -19.78 7.55 -1.02
CA TYR A 630 -18.67 8.21 -1.71
C TYR A 630 -17.50 8.56 -0.80
N SER A 631 -16.30 8.59 -1.38
CA SER A 631 -15.12 9.18 -0.76
C SER A 631 -15.03 10.67 -1.08
N LYS A 632 -14.65 11.50 -0.08
CA LYS A 632 -14.40 12.93 -0.27
C LYS A 632 -13.03 13.20 -0.89
N SER A 633 -11.97 12.49 -0.47
CA SER A 633 -10.66 12.55 -1.14
C SER A 633 -10.19 13.96 -1.54
N ASP A 634 -10.25 14.92 -0.61
CA ASP A 634 -9.90 16.32 -0.89
C ASP A 634 -8.38 16.58 -0.85
N ASP A 635 -7.63 15.79 -0.08
CA ASP A 635 -6.21 15.98 0.21
C ASP A 635 -5.32 15.19 -0.77
N TRP A 636 -4.76 15.86 -1.77
CA TRP A 636 -3.76 15.23 -2.64
C TRP A 636 -2.48 14.90 -1.87
N GLN A 637 -1.91 13.71 -2.13
CA GLN A 637 -0.64 13.26 -1.58
C GLN A 637 0.22 12.57 -2.66
N GLU A 638 1.53 12.53 -2.42
CA GLU A 638 2.49 11.96 -3.37
C GLU A 638 2.31 10.46 -3.62
N ASP A 639 2.03 9.68 -2.55
CA ASP A 639 1.79 8.24 -2.62
C ASP A 639 1.02 7.70 -1.40
N LEU A 640 0.68 6.41 -1.40
CA LEU A 640 0.02 5.73 -0.28
C LEU A 640 0.82 5.79 1.03
N TYR A 641 2.15 5.68 0.97
CA TYR A 641 2.98 5.71 2.17
C TYR A 641 2.91 7.07 2.84
N VAL A 642 2.92 8.16 2.07
CA VAL A 642 2.72 9.52 2.55
C VAL A 642 1.32 9.66 3.14
N ILE A 643 0.26 9.22 2.45
CA ILE A 643 -1.13 9.22 2.97
C ILE A 643 -1.18 8.57 4.36
N VAL A 644 -0.75 7.31 4.46
CA VAL A 644 -0.87 6.53 5.70
C VAL A 644 0.03 7.09 6.80
N SER A 645 1.26 7.48 6.47
CA SER A 645 2.22 7.96 7.47
C SER A 645 1.85 9.35 8.00
N THR A 646 1.38 10.26 7.15
CA THR A 646 0.91 11.59 7.53
C THR A 646 -0.38 11.49 8.35
N ALA A 647 -1.35 10.66 7.91
CA ALA A 647 -2.58 10.41 8.68
C ALA A 647 -2.27 9.90 10.09
N THR A 648 -1.44 8.86 10.20
CA THR A 648 -1.08 8.26 11.50
C THR A 648 -0.34 9.26 12.40
N LYS A 649 0.66 9.96 11.88
CA LYS A 649 1.44 10.94 12.64
C LYS A 649 0.59 12.14 13.07
N SER A 650 -0.29 12.63 12.21
CA SER A 650 -1.19 13.74 12.52
C SER A 650 -2.13 13.34 13.65
N VAL A 651 -2.81 12.19 13.56
CA VAL A 651 -3.69 11.72 14.63
C VAL A 651 -2.93 11.50 15.94
N GLU A 652 -1.74 10.89 15.91
CA GLU A 652 -0.91 10.74 17.11
C GLU A 652 -0.51 12.09 17.71
N SER A 653 -0.13 13.07 16.88
CA SER A 653 0.23 14.41 17.31
C SER A 653 -0.95 15.15 17.93
N ASP A 654 -2.12 15.11 17.27
CA ASP A 654 -3.35 15.77 17.73
C ASP A 654 -3.79 15.20 19.09
N MET A 655 -3.78 13.87 19.23
CA MET A 655 -4.14 13.21 20.48
C MET A 655 -3.12 13.45 21.60
N LYS A 656 -1.82 13.48 21.27
CA LYS A 656 -0.77 13.83 22.24
C LYS A 656 -0.90 15.28 22.72
N LYS A 657 -1.22 16.21 21.81
CA LYS A 657 -1.51 17.60 22.17
C LYS A 657 -2.71 17.67 23.11
N PHE A 658 -3.82 17.02 22.75
CA PHE A 658 -5.01 16.96 23.59
C PHE A 658 -4.73 16.39 25.00
N TYR A 659 -3.94 15.31 25.08
CA TYR A 659 -3.47 14.74 26.34
C TYR A 659 -2.63 15.73 27.17
N GLY A 660 -1.72 16.47 26.53
CA GLY A 660 -0.93 17.53 27.18
C GLY A 660 -1.82 18.66 27.73
N ASP A 661 -2.77 19.15 26.93
CA ASP A 661 -3.72 20.18 27.33
C ASP A 661 -4.55 19.74 28.56
N LEU A 662 -4.97 18.47 28.61
CA LEU A 662 -5.66 17.89 29.76
C LEU A 662 -4.77 17.79 31.00
N LEU A 663 -3.51 17.38 30.84
CA LEU A 663 -2.55 17.30 31.95
C LEU A 663 -2.33 18.68 32.58
N GLU A 664 -2.09 19.70 31.75
CA GLU A 664 -1.90 21.08 32.20
C GLU A 664 -3.13 21.61 32.95
N LYS A 665 -4.33 21.34 32.42
CA LYS A 665 -5.59 21.67 33.10
C LYS A 665 -5.74 21.01 34.48
N ASN A 666 -5.11 19.85 34.69
CA ASN A 666 -5.09 19.14 35.97
C ASN A 666 -3.84 19.45 36.83
N GLY A 667 -3.11 20.51 36.52
CA GLY A 667 -2.03 21.03 37.34
C GLY A 667 -0.67 20.37 37.11
N TRP A 668 -0.52 19.53 36.08
CA TRP A 668 0.81 19.11 35.62
C TRP A 668 1.52 20.30 34.98
N LYS A 669 2.82 20.42 35.23
CA LYS A 669 3.67 21.45 34.61
C LYS A 669 4.71 20.77 33.74
N PRO A 670 4.86 21.16 32.46
CA PRO A 670 5.91 20.60 31.63
C PRO A 670 7.28 20.91 32.24
N PRO A 671 8.25 19.96 32.15
CA PRO A 671 9.62 20.24 32.57
C PRO A 671 10.11 21.47 31.79
N ALA A 672 10.82 22.37 32.49
CA ALA A 672 11.42 23.53 31.84
C ALA A 672 12.24 23.06 30.63
N PRO A 673 12.12 23.72 29.47
CA PRO A 673 12.96 23.40 28.32
C PRO A 673 14.40 23.35 28.81
N LYS A 674 15.10 22.22 28.61
CA LYS A 674 16.53 22.16 28.94
C LYS A 674 17.19 23.28 28.16
N ASP A 675 17.79 24.24 28.85
CA ASP A 675 18.54 25.31 28.21
C ASP A 675 19.51 24.66 27.21
N ASP A 676 19.38 25.01 25.94
CA ASP A 676 20.15 24.40 24.84
C ASP A 676 21.67 24.69 24.94
N LYS A 677 22.10 25.36 26.02
CA LYS A 677 23.49 25.66 26.38
C LYS A 677 24.33 24.42 26.68
N ASP A 678 23.70 23.30 27.04
CA ASP A 678 24.39 22.01 27.25
C ASP A 678 24.43 21.11 26.00
N LYS A 679 23.81 21.50 24.89
CA LYS A 679 24.14 20.88 23.60
C LYS A 679 25.55 21.33 23.24
N VAL A 680 26.53 20.49 23.58
CA VAL A 680 27.90 20.56 23.07
C VAL A 680 27.81 20.98 21.60
N PRO A 681 28.43 22.11 21.19
CA PRO A 681 28.31 22.61 19.85
C PRO A 681 28.70 21.48 18.89
N THR A 682 27.70 20.90 18.23
CA THR A 682 27.94 19.97 17.14
C THR A 682 28.78 20.73 16.14
N LYS A 683 30.04 20.30 15.97
CA LYS A 683 31.04 20.92 15.09
C LYS A 683 30.36 21.57 13.90
N ALA A 684 30.48 22.89 13.82
CA ALA A 684 29.98 23.67 12.70
C ALA A 684 30.37 22.95 11.39
N PRO A 685 29.44 22.80 10.42
CA PRO A 685 29.81 22.29 9.11
C PRO A 685 30.94 23.17 8.58
N ARG A 686 32.08 22.55 8.24
CA ARG A 686 33.21 23.23 7.61
C ARG A 686 32.69 24.00 6.40
N ALA A 687 32.86 25.31 6.42
CA ALA A 687 32.63 26.18 5.29
C ALA A 687 33.50 25.70 4.10
N SER A 688 32.86 25.13 3.09
CA SER A 688 33.46 24.99 1.76
C SER A 688 33.28 26.32 1.04
N GLY A 689 34.40 26.89 0.59
CA GLY A 689 34.48 28.21 -0.03
C GLY A 689 33.55 28.40 -1.21
N ALA A 690 32.95 29.58 -1.27
CA ALA A 690 32.18 30.08 -2.39
C ALA A 690 33.12 30.38 -3.57
N GLY A 691 32.88 29.71 -4.70
CA GLY A 691 33.26 30.19 -6.02
C GLY A 691 32.13 31.08 -6.56
N GLN A 692 32.49 32.27 -7.00
CA GLN A 692 31.62 33.24 -7.66
C GLN A 692 31.00 32.67 -8.95
N SER A 693 29.68 32.79 -9.10
CA SER A 693 29.05 33.15 -10.37
C SER A 693 27.65 33.68 -10.07
N GLY A 694 27.37 34.88 -10.59
CA GLY A 694 26.16 35.65 -10.32
C GLY A 694 24.97 35.27 -11.20
N GLY A 695 23.81 35.79 -10.84
CA GLY A 695 22.59 35.74 -11.66
C GLY A 695 21.34 35.90 -10.81
N MET A 696 20.92 37.15 -10.63
CA MET A 696 19.65 37.62 -10.04
C MET A 696 18.43 36.82 -10.52
N VAL A 697 17.46 36.56 -9.63
CA VAL A 697 16.14 37.24 -9.59
C VAL A 697 15.61 37.16 -8.17
N THR A 698 15.37 38.33 -7.57
CA THR A 698 14.70 38.52 -6.28
C THR A 698 13.19 38.49 -6.46
N ASN A 699 12.46 37.83 -5.55
CA ASN A 699 11.10 38.25 -5.21
C ASN A 699 10.98 38.24 -3.69
N GLY A 700 11.03 39.45 -3.12
CA GLY A 700 10.50 39.75 -1.81
C GLY A 700 9.01 40.07 -1.93
N GLY A 701 8.23 39.60 -0.98
CA GLY A 701 6.85 40.02 -0.72
C GLY A 701 6.61 39.93 0.79
N PRO A 702 5.92 40.90 1.39
CA PRO A 702 6.15 41.30 2.79
C PRO A 702 5.25 40.56 3.78
N GLY A 703 5.77 40.43 5.01
CA GLY A 703 4.96 40.10 6.19
C GLY A 703 4.27 41.33 6.76
N ALA A 704 3.11 41.12 7.40
CA ALA A 704 2.71 41.64 8.71
C ALA A 704 1.19 41.50 8.91
N ALA A 705 0.79 40.72 9.91
CA ALA A 705 -0.43 40.91 10.72
C ALA A 705 -0.28 40.02 11.96
N ALA A 706 0.16 40.57 13.09
CA ALA A 706 -0.70 41.11 14.15
C ALA A 706 -1.54 40.00 14.80
N GLY A 707 -1.12 39.61 16.01
CA GLY A 707 -1.79 38.60 16.81
C GLY A 707 -3.10 39.08 17.42
N MET A 708 -4.07 38.18 17.48
CA MET A 708 -5.21 38.22 18.40
C MET A 708 -5.58 36.77 18.74
N ASN A 709 -5.56 36.46 20.04
CA ASN A 709 -6.22 35.29 20.62
C ASN A 709 -7.73 35.34 20.36
N PRO A 710 -8.39 34.19 20.22
CA PRO A 710 -9.75 34.06 20.73
C PRO A 710 -9.84 32.98 21.80
N ALA A 711 -10.39 33.41 22.93
CA ALA A 711 -10.88 32.58 24.00
C ALA A 711 -11.99 31.64 23.49
N ALA A 712 -11.97 30.42 24.03
CA ALA A 712 -13.00 29.42 23.84
C ALA A 712 -14.37 29.94 24.31
N THR A 713 -15.37 29.88 23.41
CA THR A 713 -16.78 29.88 23.82
C THR A 713 -17.44 28.69 23.14
N ALA A 714 -17.97 27.78 23.95
CA ALA A 714 -18.72 26.62 23.50
C ALA A 714 -20.02 27.07 22.82
N GLY A 715 -20.11 26.87 21.51
CA GLY A 715 -21.34 27.02 20.73
C GLY A 715 -21.86 25.66 20.31
N LYS A 716 -23.03 25.27 20.83
CA LYS A 716 -23.85 24.18 20.29
C LYS A 716 -24.20 24.50 18.83
N ALA A 717 -23.77 23.65 17.89
CA ALA A 717 -24.32 23.63 16.54
C ALA A 717 -25.12 22.34 16.38
N VAL A 718 -26.45 22.49 16.42
CA VAL A 718 -27.41 21.54 15.89
C VAL A 718 -27.36 21.69 14.38
N ILE A 719 -26.97 20.63 13.65
CA ILE A 719 -27.09 20.61 12.19
C ILE A 719 -28.30 19.75 11.85
N ALA A 720 -29.33 20.44 11.35
CA ALA A 720 -30.53 19.87 10.76
C ALA A 720 -30.17 19.25 9.39
N GLY A 721 -30.82 18.13 9.08
CA GLY A 721 -30.46 17.28 7.95
C GLY A 721 -31.03 17.67 6.59
N ALA A 722 -30.62 16.88 5.60
CA ALA A 722 -31.36 16.36 4.46
C ALA A 722 -30.56 15.18 3.88
#